data_AF-A0A9Q6IL38-F1
#
_entry.id   AF-A0A9Q6IL38-F1
#
_cell.length_a   1.000
_cell.length_b   1.000
_cell.length_c   1.000
_cell.angle_alpha   90.00
_cell.angle_beta   90.00
_cell.angle_gamma   90.00
#
_symmetry.space_group_name_H-M   'P 1'
#
loop_
_entity.id
_entity.type
_entity.pdbx_description
1 polymer ?
#
loop_
_entity_poly.entity_id
_entity_poly.type
_entity_poly.pdbx_seq_one_letter_code
_entity_poly.pdbx_strand_id
1 'polypeptide(L)'
;MKGLDMDIAEWEKLDLEWHQGFAFVEGALLVEERARDVYLMLQREGRTPAEQASQAAAEQYPVSPLVEGEAFWRHRVHRHLLRDARADYYALPRYFERYGYHPLQALPMRVCRGLRSLGHDHWSDHQRAYFCHDYGLALIEDAHPERLALLHPVPEDWPSSAVLFSDGAKVFLGARAITSAEDRVRGTNHPAYQVINDQVCRGGVPLHQKDGSPLPIANPDGFHMLARRWGTDGHSVIVQAQQGSSIAYEYFYRIDKADLATFCVLNERYAKDAQRAYFLTGKTLRYVGDFRLLNRVESVFDAAGRVLSRSETPDPYVAVDDQFVYCNGTRLRGAHAPSFRHLGFHYYADEQRAYLFNKPLDVDVQSFVVARLERGEYNHSPVLVGDKHGPLGSAGVIDDGMLQEWAAFFEAHPQLQGYWWHRLQKPCEPAATMPVLRSIGLGFELGHQVHFHGRAINGLDAGSFKLLDTHLCGDANGLYLIPFHRAETQVPERFSSASVDQYRALGGPYLTDGQTVFCHRVFYQAPEPLGKADLASFESCGHGWARDKGAVYYYSERKRNLDPAHTRFMGSYAFSATQMFSAGKALEVEFSPEEVRVPHPDFLQLGTRKLFCGRRPVSAKRIDLASLEFLADRYARDKQRFYHYDGYATLSEISAEQYCQATTKDLAGDPEHLAV
;
A
#
# COMPACT_ATOMS: atom_id res chain seq x y z
N MET A 1 -3.53 -37.47 -44.22
CA MET A 1 -4.22 -37.40 -42.91
C MET A 1 -3.80 -38.61 -42.08
N LYS A 2 -2.89 -38.45 -41.11
CA LYS A 2 -2.77 -39.44 -40.02
C LYS A 2 -4.12 -39.45 -39.32
N GLY A 3 -4.74 -40.62 -39.17
CA GLY A 3 -6.08 -40.74 -38.58
C GLY A 3 -6.13 -40.03 -37.23
N LEU A 4 -6.99 -39.02 -37.11
CA LEU A 4 -7.44 -38.54 -35.81
C LEU A 4 -8.06 -39.75 -35.13
N ASP A 5 -7.50 -40.19 -34.00
CA ASP A 5 -8.04 -41.29 -33.21
C ASP A 5 -9.32 -40.83 -32.48
N MET A 6 -10.36 -40.53 -33.26
CA MET A 6 -11.60 -39.94 -32.81
C MET A 6 -12.68 -41.00 -32.77
N ASP A 7 -13.43 -41.04 -31.68
CA ASP A 7 -14.69 -41.79 -31.65
C ASP A 7 -15.80 -40.90 -32.23
N ILE A 8 -16.27 -41.25 -33.42
CA ILE A 8 -17.32 -40.48 -34.12
C ILE A 8 -18.64 -40.50 -33.34
N ALA A 9 -18.82 -41.46 -32.42
CA ALA A 9 -19.98 -41.51 -31.54
C ALA A 9 -19.98 -40.42 -30.45
N GLU A 10 -18.81 -39.96 -30.00
CA GLU A 10 -18.67 -38.98 -28.91
C GLU A 10 -18.61 -37.53 -29.41
N TRP A 11 -18.23 -37.34 -30.67
CA TRP A 11 -17.98 -36.02 -31.26
C TRP A 11 -18.96 -35.72 -32.39
N GLU A 12 -19.46 -34.48 -32.44
CA GLU A 12 -20.25 -33.97 -33.55
C GLU A 12 -19.42 -32.99 -34.36
N LYS A 13 -19.49 -33.10 -35.70
CA LYS A 13 -18.85 -32.13 -36.58
C LYS A 13 -19.66 -30.84 -36.53
N LEU A 14 -18.97 -29.72 -36.32
CA LEU A 14 -19.52 -28.38 -36.42
C LEU A 14 -19.13 -27.75 -37.74
N ASP A 15 -20.08 -26.98 -38.27
CA ASP A 15 -19.82 -26.03 -39.34
C ASP A 15 -19.70 -24.66 -38.70
N LEU A 16 -18.54 -24.00 -38.90
CA LEU A 16 -18.28 -22.68 -38.35
C LEU A 16 -18.53 -21.64 -39.44
N GLU A 17 -19.13 -20.51 -39.06
CA GLU A 17 -19.25 -19.36 -39.94
C GLU A 17 -17.95 -18.53 -39.86
N TRP A 18 -17.38 -18.16 -41.00
CA TRP A 18 -16.11 -17.44 -41.09
C TRP A 18 -16.28 -16.09 -41.76
N HIS A 19 -15.70 -15.04 -41.16
CA HIS A 19 -15.65 -13.69 -41.72
C HIS A 19 -14.29 -13.06 -41.43
N GLN A 20 -13.53 -12.68 -42.47
CA GLN A 20 -12.24 -11.97 -42.32
C GLN A 20 -11.26 -12.65 -41.34
N GLY A 21 -11.22 -13.99 -41.33
CA GLY A 21 -10.36 -14.78 -40.43
C GLY A 21 -10.92 -14.98 -39.01
N PHE A 22 -12.09 -14.43 -38.70
CA PHE A 22 -12.80 -14.66 -37.43
C PHE A 22 -13.81 -15.81 -37.57
N ALA A 23 -13.82 -16.70 -36.58
CA ALA A 23 -14.68 -17.89 -36.58
C ALA A 23 -15.86 -17.70 -35.61
N PHE A 24 -17.05 -18.12 -36.02
CA PHE A 24 -18.27 -18.01 -35.23
C PHE A 24 -18.92 -19.38 -35.07
N VAL A 25 -19.42 -19.65 -33.85
CA VAL A 25 -20.26 -20.80 -33.54
C VAL A 25 -21.57 -20.29 -32.94
N GLU A 26 -22.70 -20.64 -33.54
CA GLU A 26 -24.04 -20.26 -33.04
C GLU A 26 -24.20 -18.72 -32.81
N GLY A 27 -23.52 -17.92 -33.66
CA GLY A 27 -23.53 -16.45 -33.59
C GLY A 27 -22.63 -15.84 -32.50
N ALA A 28 -21.82 -16.65 -31.81
CA ALA A 28 -20.80 -16.20 -30.88
C ALA A 28 -19.41 -16.29 -31.52
N LEU A 29 -18.63 -15.22 -31.40
CA LEU A 29 -17.26 -15.16 -31.93
C LEU A 29 -16.33 -16.07 -31.11
N LEU A 30 -15.47 -16.86 -31.75
CA LEU A 30 -14.42 -17.65 -31.12
C LEU A 30 -13.11 -16.85 -31.12
N VAL A 31 -12.51 -16.62 -29.95
CA VAL A 31 -11.30 -15.79 -29.78
C VAL A 31 -10.20 -16.52 -29.01
N GLU A 32 -8.94 -16.13 -29.19
CA GLU A 32 -7.84 -16.68 -28.39
C GLU A 32 -7.86 -16.13 -26.94
N GLU A 33 -7.62 -17.01 -25.96
CA GLU A 33 -7.53 -16.65 -24.53
C GLU A 33 -6.59 -15.47 -24.30
N ARG A 34 -5.43 -15.38 -24.97
CA ARG A 34 -4.40 -14.34 -24.73
C ARG A 34 -4.83 -12.91 -25.06
N ALA A 35 -5.98 -12.70 -25.68
CA ALA A 35 -6.58 -11.38 -25.88
C ALA A 35 -7.16 -10.77 -24.58
N ARG A 36 -6.65 -11.16 -23.39
CA ARG A 36 -7.29 -10.96 -22.07
C ARG A 36 -7.56 -9.52 -21.65
N ASP A 37 -6.83 -8.58 -22.22
CA ASP A 37 -6.86 -7.18 -21.79
C ASP A 37 -7.69 -6.27 -22.70
N VAL A 38 -8.44 -6.84 -23.67
CA VAL A 38 -9.13 -6.07 -24.72
C VAL A 38 -10.66 -6.27 -24.73
N TYR A 39 -11.23 -6.81 -23.65
CA TYR A 39 -12.58 -7.39 -23.63
C TYR A 39 -13.79 -6.43 -23.58
N LEU A 40 -13.63 -5.14 -23.90
CA LEU A 40 -14.72 -4.17 -23.71
C LEU A 40 -15.60 -3.87 -24.94
N MET A 41 -15.32 -4.40 -26.15
CA MET A 41 -15.87 -3.74 -27.35
C MET A 41 -16.81 -4.52 -28.27
N LEU A 42 -17.08 -5.81 -28.01
CA LEU A 42 -17.97 -6.61 -28.87
C LEU A 42 -19.29 -6.92 -28.14
N GLN A 43 -20.16 -5.92 -27.95
CA GLN A 43 -21.53 -6.21 -27.49
C GLN A 43 -22.36 -6.87 -28.61
N ARG A 44 -23.12 -7.91 -28.25
CA ARG A 44 -23.96 -8.69 -29.18
C ARG A 44 -25.24 -7.96 -29.61
N GLU A 45 -25.67 -6.90 -28.92
CA GLU A 45 -27.00 -6.31 -29.17
C GLU A 45 -27.10 -5.70 -30.58
N GLY A 46 -27.79 -6.43 -31.47
CA GLY A 46 -28.24 -5.96 -32.79
C GLY A 46 -27.26 -6.09 -33.96
N ARG A 47 -26.05 -6.62 -33.78
CA ARG A 47 -25.04 -6.75 -34.86
C ARG A 47 -24.92 -8.16 -35.41
N THR A 48 -24.70 -8.28 -36.72
CA THR A 48 -24.43 -9.54 -37.44
C THR A 48 -22.96 -9.99 -37.25
N PRO A 49 -22.65 -11.30 -37.42
CA PRO A 49 -21.27 -11.80 -37.37
C PRO A 49 -20.30 -11.07 -38.32
N ALA A 50 -20.75 -10.71 -39.53
CA ALA A 50 -19.95 -9.98 -40.51
C ALA A 50 -19.58 -8.56 -40.06
N GLU A 51 -20.51 -7.86 -39.40
CA GLU A 51 -20.29 -6.52 -38.84
C GLU A 51 -19.31 -6.57 -37.66
N GLN A 52 -19.45 -7.58 -36.80
CA GLN A 52 -18.52 -7.81 -35.68
C GLN A 52 -17.10 -8.12 -36.15
N ALA A 53 -16.95 -8.98 -37.16
CA ALA A 53 -15.66 -9.29 -37.76
C ALA A 53 -15.02 -8.05 -38.42
N SER A 54 -15.81 -7.24 -39.12
CA SER A 54 -15.32 -6.01 -39.76
C SER A 54 -14.84 -4.97 -38.74
N GLN A 55 -15.55 -4.82 -37.63
CA GLN A 55 -15.13 -3.94 -36.53
C GLN A 55 -13.83 -4.45 -35.89
N ALA A 56 -13.76 -5.75 -35.57
CA ALA A 56 -12.56 -6.35 -34.98
C ALA A 56 -11.35 -6.21 -35.92
N ALA A 57 -11.53 -6.37 -37.23
CA ALA A 57 -10.48 -6.12 -38.20
C ALA A 57 -10.04 -4.64 -38.25
N ALA A 58 -10.98 -3.70 -38.24
CA ALA A 58 -10.69 -2.26 -38.27
C ALA A 58 -9.92 -1.79 -37.02
N GLU A 59 -10.22 -2.40 -35.87
CA GLU A 59 -9.56 -2.15 -34.60
C GLU A 59 -8.30 -3.02 -34.39
N GLN A 60 -7.85 -3.74 -35.43
CA GLN A 60 -6.61 -4.54 -35.48
C GLN A 60 -6.54 -5.70 -34.46
N TYR A 61 -7.68 -6.33 -34.17
CA TYR A 61 -7.71 -7.51 -33.30
C TYR A 61 -7.06 -8.74 -33.99
N PRO A 62 -6.45 -9.64 -33.20
CA PRO A 62 -5.95 -10.90 -33.73
C PRO A 62 -7.13 -11.78 -34.20
N VAL A 63 -6.93 -12.44 -35.35
CA VAL A 63 -7.88 -13.40 -35.95
C VAL A 63 -8.03 -14.67 -35.09
N SER A 64 -9.00 -15.51 -35.43
CA SER A 64 -9.26 -16.76 -34.71
C SER A 64 -8.02 -17.67 -34.67
N PRO A 65 -7.72 -18.35 -33.54
CA PRO A 65 -6.63 -19.33 -33.46
C PRO A 65 -6.95 -20.65 -34.21
N LEU A 66 -8.19 -20.82 -34.65
CA LEU A 66 -8.64 -21.95 -35.46
C LEU A 66 -8.22 -21.77 -36.92
N VAL A 67 -8.14 -22.86 -37.69
CA VAL A 67 -7.86 -22.78 -39.15
C VAL A 67 -9.13 -22.90 -39.95
N GLU A 68 -9.34 -21.93 -40.83
CA GLU A 68 -10.43 -21.89 -41.78
C GLU A 68 -10.36 -23.07 -42.76
N GLY A 69 -11.49 -23.75 -42.97
CA GLY A 69 -11.58 -24.93 -43.84
C GLY A 69 -11.16 -26.26 -43.20
N GLU A 70 -10.56 -26.25 -41.99
CA GLU A 70 -10.40 -27.47 -41.22
C GLU A 70 -11.73 -27.91 -40.59
N ALA A 71 -11.95 -29.22 -40.55
CA ALA A 71 -13.10 -29.75 -39.84
C ALA A 71 -12.94 -29.47 -38.34
N PHE A 72 -14.02 -29.00 -37.73
CA PHE A 72 -14.11 -28.70 -36.32
C PHE A 72 -15.13 -29.62 -35.66
N TRP A 73 -14.84 -30.06 -34.45
CA TRP A 73 -15.70 -30.98 -33.71
C TRP A 73 -15.96 -30.47 -32.31
N ARG A 74 -17.18 -30.74 -31.83
CA ARG A 74 -17.59 -30.49 -30.46
C ARG A 74 -17.96 -31.80 -29.80
N HIS A 75 -17.57 -31.97 -28.54
CA HIS A 75 -17.97 -33.15 -27.78
C HIS A 75 -19.48 -33.10 -27.52
N ARG A 76 -20.18 -34.20 -27.77
CA ARG A 76 -21.66 -34.25 -27.71
C ARG A 76 -22.21 -34.00 -26.30
N VAL A 77 -21.58 -34.61 -25.30
CA VAL A 77 -21.92 -34.42 -23.88
C VAL A 77 -21.30 -33.15 -23.30
N HIS A 78 -20.01 -32.93 -23.51
CA HIS A 78 -19.25 -31.80 -22.95
C HIS A 78 -19.04 -30.68 -23.98
N ARG A 79 -20.09 -29.89 -24.22
CA ARG A 79 -20.15 -28.89 -25.30
C ARG A 79 -19.07 -27.81 -25.29
N HIS A 80 -18.37 -27.64 -24.17
CA HIS A 80 -17.23 -26.72 -24.00
C HIS A 80 -15.91 -27.26 -24.56
N LEU A 81 -15.84 -28.55 -24.87
CA LEU A 81 -14.65 -29.17 -25.48
C LEU A 81 -14.80 -29.17 -26.99
N LEU A 82 -13.79 -28.59 -27.62
CA LEU A 82 -13.71 -28.38 -29.05
C LEU A 82 -12.41 -28.98 -29.59
N ARG A 83 -12.39 -29.35 -30.86
CA ARG A 83 -11.25 -30.05 -31.47
C ARG A 83 -11.13 -29.68 -32.94
N ASP A 84 -9.91 -29.46 -33.41
CA ASP A 84 -9.57 -29.41 -34.83
C ASP A 84 -8.50 -30.47 -35.19
N ALA A 85 -7.97 -30.39 -36.42
CA ALA A 85 -6.95 -31.32 -36.89
C ALA A 85 -5.58 -31.13 -36.22
N ARG A 86 -5.37 -30.05 -35.47
CA ARG A 86 -4.08 -29.65 -34.89
C ARG A 86 -4.09 -29.72 -33.35
N ALA A 87 -5.13 -29.25 -32.67
CA ALA A 87 -5.24 -29.21 -31.22
C ALA A 87 -6.67 -29.47 -30.71
N ASP A 88 -6.76 -29.70 -29.40
CA ASP A 88 -8.02 -29.64 -28.67
C ASP A 88 -8.08 -28.30 -27.94
N TYR A 89 -9.29 -27.77 -27.79
CA TYR A 89 -9.56 -26.48 -27.20
C TYR A 89 -10.62 -26.61 -26.11
N TYR A 90 -10.48 -25.81 -25.06
CA TYR A 90 -11.49 -25.65 -24.03
C TYR A 90 -12.08 -24.24 -24.11
N ALA A 91 -13.40 -24.17 -24.26
CA ALA A 91 -14.16 -22.93 -24.19
C ALA A 91 -14.55 -22.65 -22.73
N LEU A 92 -14.14 -21.50 -22.18
CA LEU A 92 -14.36 -21.18 -20.77
C LEU A 92 -15.87 -21.01 -20.45
N PRO A 93 -16.48 -21.89 -19.61
CA PRO A 93 -17.92 -21.93 -19.42
C PRO A 93 -18.52 -20.69 -18.71
N ARG A 94 -17.77 -20.01 -17.84
CA ARG A 94 -18.29 -18.87 -17.04
C ARG A 94 -18.24 -17.51 -17.76
N TYR A 95 -17.73 -17.45 -19.00
CA TYR A 95 -17.79 -16.25 -19.85
C TYR A 95 -19.06 -16.17 -20.72
N PHE A 96 -19.93 -17.17 -20.61
CA PHE A 96 -21.02 -17.44 -21.54
C PHE A 96 -22.10 -16.34 -21.62
N GLU A 97 -22.14 -15.36 -20.71
CA GLU A 97 -23.33 -14.53 -20.55
C GLU A 97 -23.17 -13.00 -20.64
N ARG A 98 -21.96 -12.44 -20.84
CA ARG A 98 -21.82 -10.97 -20.74
C ARG A 98 -21.42 -10.23 -22.02
N TYR A 99 -20.75 -10.88 -22.99
CA TYR A 99 -20.14 -10.16 -24.12
C TYR A 99 -20.19 -10.87 -25.49
N GLY A 100 -20.95 -11.96 -25.69
CA GLY A 100 -21.21 -12.49 -27.04
C GLY A 100 -20.04 -13.18 -27.78
N TYR A 101 -18.97 -13.57 -27.10
CA TYR A 101 -17.85 -14.34 -27.65
C TYR A 101 -17.37 -15.44 -26.69
N HIS A 102 -16.64 -16.44 -27.20
CA HIS A 102 -16.03 -17.55 -26.47
C HIS A 102 -14.50 -17.49 -26.55
N PRO A 103 -13.80 -17.28 -25.43
CA PRO A 103 -12.36 -17.48 -25.37
C PRO A 103 -12.03 -18.97 -25.43
N LEU A 104 -11.17 -19.32 -26.39
CA LEU A 104 -10.61 -20.63 -26.62
C LEU A 104 -9.21 -20.69 -26.02
N GLN A 105 -8.99 -21.71 -25.20
CA GLN A 105 -7.67 -22.07 -24.70
C GLN A 105 -7.21 -23.35 -25.38
N ALA A 106 -6.10 -23.28 -26.11
CA ALA A 106 -5.47 -24.45 -26.68
C ALA A 106 -4.95 -25.35 -25.55
N LEU A 107 -5.37 -26.61 -25.56
CA LEU A 107 -4.90 -27.59 -24.61
C LEU A 107 -3.47 -28.01 -24.99
N PRO A 108 -2.55 -28.14 -24.02
CA PRO A 108 -1.18 -28.59 -24.29
C PRO A 108 -1.11 -30.03 -24.80
N MET A 109 -2.24 -30.75 -24.79
CA MET A 109 -2.37 -32.12 -25.22
C MET A 109 -3.80 -32.44 -25.64
N ARG A 110 -3.98 -33.51 -26.43
CA ARG A 110 -5.29 -34.01 -26.85
C ARG A 110 -5.93 -34.89 -25.76
N VAL A 111 -7.25 -34.77 -25.63
CA VAL A 111 -8.09 -35.63 -24.79
C VAL A 111 -8.32 -36.98 -25.48
N CYS A 112 -8.22 -38.09 -24.75
CA CYS A 112 -8.39 -39.42 -25.30
C CYS A 112 -9.86 -39.88 -25.24
N ARG A 113 -10.18 -41.01 -25.87
CA ARG A 113 -11.55 -41.57 -25.93
C ARG A 113 -12.10 -41.91 -24.54
N GLY A 114 -13.42 -41.85 -24.36
CA GLY A 114 -14.05 -42.25 -23.10
C GLY A 114 -13.91 -41.19 -22.00
N LEU A 115 -13.93 -39.91 -22.36
CA LEU A 115 -13.90 -38.82 -21.39
C LEU A 115 -15.13 -38.89 -20.48
N ARG A 116 -14.89 -38.98 -19.18
CA ARG A 116 -15.89 -39.06 -18.12
C ARG A 116 -15.73 -37.88 -17.17
N SER A 117 -16.84 -37.23 -16.84
CA SER A 117 -16.87 -36.26 -15.74
C SER A 117 -16.92 -36.97 -14.39
N LEU A 118 -16.09 -36.51 -13.46
CA LEU A 118 -16.03 -36.98 -12.08
C LEU A 118 -16.70 -36.01 -11.09
N GLY A 119 -17.30 -34.92 -11.60
CA GLY A 119 -17.82 -33.81 -10.79
C GLY A 119 -16.74 -32.81 -10.36
N HIS A 120 -17.16 -31.65 -9.85
CA HIS A 120 -16.26 -30.58 -9.35
C HIS A 120 -15.11 -30.23 -10.32
N ASP A 121 -15.43 -30.07 -11.60
CA ASP A 121 -14.45 -29.79 -12.67
C ASP A 121 -13.26 -30.77 -12.75
N HIS A 122 -13.44 -32.01 -12.28
CA HIS A 122 -12.49 -33.10 -12.52
C HIS A 122 -13.04 -34.02 -13.61
N TRP A 123 -12.14 -34.48 -14.48
CA TRP A 123 -12.44 -35.40 -15.57
C TRP A 123 -11.36 -36.47 -15.69
N SER A 124 -11.71 -37.60 -16.30
CA SER A 124 -10.76 -38.66 -16.64
C SER A 124 -11.14 -39.28 -17.97
N ASP A 125 -10.15 -39.66 -18.78
CA ASP A 125 -10.32 -40.63 -19.86
C ASP A 125 -9.53 -41.92 -19.54
N HIS A 126 -9.42 -42.84 -20.50
CA HIS A 126 -8.73 -44.11 -20.29
C HIS A 126 -7.19 -43.99 -20.10
N GLN A 127 -6.58 -42.82 -20.36
CA GLN A 127 -5.14 -42.60 -20.22
C GLN A 127 -4.77 -41.52 -19.20
N ARG A 128 -5.63 -40.53 -18.97
CA ARG A 128 -5.28 -39.29 -18.25
C ARG A 128 -6.43 -38.75 -17.42
N ALA A 129 -6.06 -37.96 -16.42
CA ALA A 129 -6.99 -37.20 -15.60
C ALA A 129 -6.74 -35.70 -15.71
N TYR A 130 -7.81 -34.91 -15.58
CA TYR A 130 -7.84 -33.49 -15.87
C TYR A 130 -8.58 -32.74 -14.77
N PHE A 131 -8.11 -31.53 -14.48
CA PHE A 131 -8.81 -30.57 -13.63
C PHE A 131 -8.95 -29.25 -14.39
N CYS A 132 -10.18 -28.77 -14.60
CA CYS A 132 -10.41 -27.44 -15.15
C CYS A 132 -10.84 -26.49 -14.04
N HIS A 133 -10.48 -25.24 -14.21
CA HIS A 133 -10.91 -24.15 -13.37
C HIS A 133 -11.31 -22.98 -14.28
N ASP A 134 -11.78 -21.89 -13.68
CA ASP A 134 -12.29 -20.71 -14.38
C ASP A 134 -11.32 -20.05 -15.37
N TYR A 135 -10.04 -20.43 -15.32
CA TYR A 135 -8.96 -19.86 -16.11
C TYR A 135 -8.16 -20.92 -16.89
N GLY A 136 -8.63 -22.16 -16.93
CA GLY A 136 -8.11 -23.18 -17.85
C GLY A 136 -8.17 -24.62 -17.39
N LEU A 137 -7.42 -25.48 -18.08
CA LEU A 137 -7.37 -26.93 -17.88
C LEU A 137 -5.94 -27.36 -17.53
N ALA A 138 -5.80 -28.10 -16.44
CA ALA A 138 -4.54 -28.69 -15.99
C ALA A 138 -4.60 -30.23 -16.06
N LEU A 139 -3.49 -30.85 -16.50
CA LEU A 139 -3.29 -32.29 -16.38
C LEU A 139 -3.00 -32.64 -14.92
N ILE A 140 -3.63 -33.69 -14.41
CA ILE A 140 -3.28 -34.26 -13.11
C ILE A 140 -2.12 -35.25 -13.35
N GLU A 141 -0.89 -34.78 -13.16
CA GLU A 141 0.30 -35.57 -13.42
C GLU A 141 0.38 -36.80 -12.52
N ASP A 142 0.81 -37.92 -13.11
CA ASP A 142 0.99 -39.22 -12.43
C ASP A 142 -0.25 -39.76 -11.69
N ALA A 143 -1.45 -39.38 -12.10
CA ALA A 143 -2.69 -39.94 -11.58
C ALA A 143 -3.08 -41.24 -12.30
N HIS A 144 -3.71 -42.16 -11.57
CA HIS A 144 -4.39 -43.34 -12.13
C HIS A 144 -5.84 -42.99 -12.51
N PRO A 145 -6.14 -42.68 -13.79
CA PRO A 145 -7.40 -42.04 -14.17
C PRO A 145 -8.63 -42.88 -13.91
N GLU A 146 -8.53 -44.21 -14.09
CA GLU A 146 -9.64 -45.13 -13.88
C GLU A 146 -10.08 -45.22 -12.41
N ARG A 147 -9.14 -44.96 -11.49
CA ARG A 147 -9.35 -45.01 -10.04
C ARG A 147 -9.61 -43.64 -9.42
N LEU A 148 -9.44 -42.56 -10.18
CA LEU A 148 -9.62 -41.21 -9.68
C LEU A 148 -11.09 -40.98 -9.30
N ALA A 149 -11.31 -40.70 -8.02
CA ALA A 149 -12.63 -40.48 -7.46
C ALA A 149 -12.60 -39.42 -6.36
N LEU A 150 -13.75 -38.81 -6.12
CA LEU A 150 -13.97 -37.89 -5.02
C LEU A 150 -13.71 -38.61 -3.69
N LEU A 151 -12.83 -38.06 -2.86
CA LEU A 151 -12.41 -38.71 -1.61
C LEU A 151 -13.52 -38.66 -0.54
N HIS A 152 -14.17 -37.50 -0.40
CA HIS A 152 -15.28 -37.26 0.52
C HIS A 152 -16.35 -36.39 -0.15
N PRO A 153 -17.65 -36.62 0.12
CA PRO A 153 -18.70 -35.72 -0.35
C PRO A 153 -18.50 -34.29 0.20
N VAL A 154 -18.71 -33.29 -0.65
CA VAL A 154 -18.60 -31.87 -0.29
C VAL A 154 -19.82 -31.11 -0.79
N PRO A 155 -20.15 -29.94 -0.20
CA PRO A 155 -21.20 -29.07 -0.71
C PRO A 155 -20.97 -28.67 -2.18
N GLU A 156 -22.05 -28.51 -2.96
CA GLU A 156 -21.96 -28.15 -4.39
C GLU A 156 -21.37 -26.76 -4.63
N ASP A 157 -21.46 -25.85 -3.65
CA ASP A 157 -20.93 -24.49 -3.71
C ASP A 157 -19.43 -24.42 -3.37
N TRP A 158 -18.78 -25.53 -3.01
CA TRP A 158 -17.35 -25.55 -2.78
C TRP A 158 -16.56 -25.28 -4.07
N PRO A 159 -15.49 -24.46 -4.00
CA PRO A 159 -14.59 -24.28 -5.12
C PRO A 159 -14.00 -25.62 -5.55
N SER A 160 -14.14 -25.98 -6.82
CA SER A 160 -13.60 -27.21 -7.41
C SER A 160 -12.11 -27.43 -7.12
N SER A 161 -11.33 -26.35 -7.06
CA SER A 161 -9.90 -26.36 -6.72
C SER A 161 -9.58 -26.77 -5.29
N ALA A 162 -10.58 -26.82 -4.42
CA ALA A 162 -10.45 -27.16 -3.00
C ALA A 162 -10.98 -28.57 -2.66
N VAL A 163 -11.51 -29.28 -3.66
CA VAL A 163 -12.09 -30.60 -3.48
C VAL A 163 -10.99 -31.66 -3.53
N LEU A 164 -11.09 -32.66 -2.64
CA LEU A 164 -10.11 -33.72 -2.51
C LEU A 164 -10.48 -34.92 -3.38
N PHE A 165 -9.58 -35.28 -4.30
CA PHE A 165 -9.70 -36.49 -5.11
C PHE A 165 -8.60 -37.48 -4.74
N SER A 166 -8.85 -38.77 -4.92
CA SER A 166 -7.82 -39.80 -4.79
C SER A 166 -7.92 -40.79 -5.93
N ASP A 167 -6.77 -41.26 -6.41
CA ASP A 167 -6.64 -42.34 -7.38
C ASP A 167 -6.26 -43.68 -6.72
N GLY A 168 -6.29 -43.73 -5.38
CA GLY A 168 -5.87 -44.88 -4.58
C GLY A 168 -4.36 -45.02 -4.37
N ALA A 169 -3.54 -44.14 -4.94
CA ALA A 169 -2.10 -44.03 -4.67
C ALA A 169 -1.73 -42.66 -4.07
N LYS A 170 -2.36 -41.59 -4.55
CA LYS A 170 -2.17 -40.21 -4.11
C LYS A 170 -3.51 -39.54 -3.81
N VAL A 171 -3.45 -38.43 -3.09
CA VAL A 171 -4.56 -37.50 -2.88
C VAL A 171 -4.23 -36.17 -3.54
N PHE A 172 -5.20 -35.60 -4.25
CA PHE A 172 -5.09 -34.42 -5.09
C PHE A 172 -6.01 -33.30 -4.60
N LEU A 173 -5.53 -32.06 -4.74
CA LEU A 173 -6.27 -30.83 -4.54
C LEU A 173 -6.24 -30.04 -5.86
N GLY A 174 -7.35 -30.05 -6.59
CA GLY A 174 -7.34 -29.71 -8.02
C GLY A 174 -6.38 -30.63 -8.79
N ALA A 175 -5.48 -30.06 -9.58
CA ALA A 175 -4.47 -30.85 -10.33
C ALA A 175 -3.25 -31.30 -9.51
N ARG A 176 -3.08 -30.81 -8.27
CA ARG A 176 -1.83 -30.99 -7.53
C ARG A 176 -1.94 -32.14 -6.53
N ALA A 177 -1.03 -33.10 -6.62
CA ALA A 177 -0.86 -34.12 -5.58
C ALA A 177 -0.35 -33.46 -4.29
N ILE A 178 -1.04 -33.72 -3.17
CA ILE A 178 -0.70 -33.13 -1.87
C ILE A 178 -0.11 -34.16 -0.89
N THR A 179 -0.45 -35.44 -1.01
CA THR A 179 -0.01 -36.50 -0.08
C THR A 179 -0.29 -37.90 -0.66
N SER A 180 0.18 -38.97 0.00
CA SER A 180 -0.10 -40.37 -0.36
C SER A 180 -1.55 -40.76 -0.01
N ALA A 181 -2.15 -41.69 -0.76
CA ALA A 181 -3.45 -42.27 -0.40
C ALA A 181 -3.39 -43.15 0.88
N GLU A 182 -2.19 -43.55 1.30
CA GLU A 182 -1.97 -44.25 2.58
C GLU A 182 -2.07 -43.29 3.79
N ASP A 183 -1.91 -42.00 3.56
CA ASP A 183 -2.00 -40.99 4.62
C ASP A 183 -3.46 -40.79 5.07
N ARG A 184 -3.64 -40.49 6.35
CA ARG A 184 -4.97 -40.20 6.88
C ARG A 184 -5.39 -38.79 6.48
N VAL A 185 -6.15 -38.69 5.38
CA VAL A 185 -6.64 -37.41 4.83
C VAL A 185 -8.12 -37.18 5.09
N ARG A 186 -8.44 -36.00 5.62
CA ARG A 186 -9.81 -35.58 5.90
C ARG A 186 -10.03 -34.11 5.55
N GLY A 187 -11.15 -33.79 4.91
CA GLY A 187 -11.58 -32.40 4.71
C GLY A 187 -12.10 -31.76 6.00
N THR A 188 -12.06 -30.43 6.07
CA THR A 188 -12.66 -29.66 7.17
C THR A 188 -13.98 -29.03 6.70
N ASN A 189 -14.62 -28.19 7.53
CA ASN A 189 -15.79 -27.42 7.09
C ASN A 189 -15.44 -26.23 6.17
N HIS A 190 -14.16 -26.02 5.86
CA HIS A 190 -13.71 -24.93 5.00
C HIS A 190 -12.82 -25.45 3.87
N PRO A 191 -13.05 -25.03 2.61
CA PRO A 191 -12.39 -25.59 1.43
C PRO A 191 -10.85 -25.49 1.48
N ALA A 192 -10.32 -24.42 2.05
CA ALA A 192 -8.87 -24.23 2.10
C ALA A 192 -8.12 -25.16 3.08
N TYR A 193 -8.80 -25.82 4.02
CA TYR A 193 -8.15 -26.56 5.11
C TYR A 193 -8.49 -28.04 5.11
N GLN A 194 -7.48 -28.86 5.38
CA GLN A 194 -7.55 -30.32 5.45
C GLN A 194 -6.70 -30.83 6.60
N VAL A 195 -7.02 -32.02 7.11
CA VAL A 195 -6.20 -32.74 8.09
C VAL A 195 -5.48 -33.86 7.36
N ILE A 196 -4.15 -33.91 7.47
CA ILE A 196 -3.28 -34.93 6.88
C ILE A 196 -2.38 -35.46 7.99
N ASN A 197 -2.44 -36.76 8.29
CA ASN A 197 -1.59 -37.43 9.30
C ASN A 197 -1.55 -36.67 10.64
N ASP A 198 -2.71 -36.38 11.22
CA ASP A 198 -2.84 -35.64 12.48
C ASP A 198 -2.27 -34.20 12.43
N GLN A 199 -2.11 -33.61 11.24
CA GLN A 199 -1.73 -32.20 11.09
C GLN A 199 -2.77 -31.44 10.29
N VAL A 200 -3.14 -30.25 10.76
CA VAL A 200 -3.96 -29.34 9.96
C VAL A 200 -3.06 -28.67 8.94
N CYS A 201 -3.47 -28.76 7.69
CA CYS A 201 -2.79 -28.24 6.53
C CYS A 201 -3.71 -27.27 5.78
N ARG A 202 -3.10 -26.29 5.11
CA ARG A 202 -3.78 -25.42 4.14
C ARG A 202 -3.12 -25.62 2.79
N GLY A 203 -3.87 -26.15 1.82
CA GLY A 203 -3.30 -26.46 0.51
C GLY A 203 -2.14 -27.48 0.57
N GLY A 204 -2.24 -28.48 1.45
CA GLY A 204 -1.23 -29.54 1.63
C GLY A 204 -0.03 -29.15 2.48
N VAL A 205 0.09 -27.88 2.89
CA VAL A 205 1.20 -27.42 3.74
C VAL A 205 0.72 -27.30 5.19
N PRO A 206 1.43 -27.88 6.18
CA PRO A 206 1.09 -27.73 7.58
C PRO A 206 1.00 -26.26 8.01
N LEU A 207 0.04 -25.95 8.89
CA LEU A 207 -0.03 -24.62 9.47
C LEU A 207 1.25 -24.32 10.25
N HIS A 208 1.77 -23.11 10.12
CA HIS A 208 3.03 -22.70 10.72
C HIS A 208 2.90 -21.40 11.51
N GLN A 209 3.74 -21.27 12.52
CA GLN A 209 3.89 -20.08 13.34
C GLN A 209 4.67 -19.00 12.59
N LYS A 210 4.73 -17.81 13.21
CA LYS A 210 5.42 -16.65 12.64
C LYS A 210 6.92 -16.88 12.37
N ASP A 211 7.56 -17.79 13.10
CA ASP A 211 8.97 -18.17 12.93
C ASP A 211 9.17 -19.30 11.91
N GLY A 212 8.10 -19.79 11.27
CA GLY A 212 8.11 -20.89 10.32
C GLY A 212 8.00 -22.28 10.95
N SER A 213 8.01 -22.41 12.28
CA SER A 213 7.81 -23.69 12.95
C SER A 213 6.38 -24.20 12.79
N PRO A 214 6.12 -25.53 12.78
CA PRO A 214 4.77 -26.06 12.74
C PRO A 214 3.90 -25.58 13.91
N LEU A 215 2.63 -25.26 13.64
CA LEU A 215 1.68 -24.85 14.68
C LEU A 215 1.22 -26.08 15.48
N PRO A 216 1.39 -26.10 16.81
CA PRO A 216 0.87 -27.19 17.64
C PRO A 216 -0.65 -27.08 17.73
N ILE A 217 -1.36 -28.10 17.27
CA ILE A 217 -2.82 -28.20 17.34
C ILE A 217 -3.16 -29.40 18.22
N ALA A 218 -3.97 -29.17 19.25
CA ALA A 218 -4.21 -30.18 20.29
C ALA A 218 -5.19 -31.26 19.83
N ASN A 219 -6.15 -30.89 18.99
CA ASN A 219 -7.14 -31.81 18.43
C ASN A 219 -7.35 -31.55 16.92
N PRO A 220 -6.42 -32.00 16.06
CA PRO A 220 -6.49 -31.80 14.62
C PRO A 220 -7.81 -32.28 14.00
N ASP A 221 -8.35 -33.42 14.48
CA ASP A 221 -9.61 -33.97 13.99
C ASP A 221 -10.84 -33.12 14.37
N GLY A 222 -10.73 -32.28 15.41
CA GLY A 222 -11.75 -31.31 15.80
C GLY A 222 -11.64 -29.96 15.10
N PHE A 223 -10.64 -29.78 14.22
CA PHE A 223 -10.42 -28.51 13.56
C PHE A 223 -11.58 -28.12 12.65
N HIS A 224 -12.08 -26.91 12.86
CA HIS A 224 -13.07 -26.29 12.00
C HIS A 224 -12.91 -24.76 12.00
N MET A 225 -13.21 -24.14 10.86
CA MET A 225 -13.27 -22.69 10.74
C MET A 225 -14.58 -22.18 11.33
N LEU A 226 -14.49 -21.19 12.23
CA LEU A 226 -15.63 -20.51 12.82
C LEU A 226 -16.19 -19.49 11.83
N ALA A 227 -15.32 -18.60 11.34
CA ALA A 227 -15.64 -17.67 10.25
C ALA A 227 -14.36 -17.01 9.75
N ARG A 228 -14.27 -16.83 8.42
CA ARG A 228 -13.22 -16.03 7.76
C ARG A 228 -11.81 -16.51 8.13
N ARG A 229 -11.12 -15.80 9.03
CA ARG A 229 -9.73 -16.06 9.47
C ARG A 229 -9.62 -16.74 10.83
N TRP A 230 -10.74 -17.12 11.42
CA TRP A 230 -10.83 -17.68 12.77
C TRP A 230 -11.34 -19.11 12.71
N GLY A 231 -10.60 -20.04 13.29
CA GLY A 231 -10.98 -21.43 13.48
C GLY A 231 -10.73 -21.90 14.91
N THR A 232 -11.05 -23.15 15.20
CA THR A 232 -10.78 -23.78 16.48
C THR A 232 -10.55 -25.27 16.28
N ASP A 233 -9.76 -25.87 17.16
CA ASP A 233 -9.60 -27.33 17.29
C ASP A 233 -10.50 -27.93 18.39
N GLY A 234 -11.42 -27.12 18.95
CA GLY A 234 -12.27 -27.49 20.08
C GLY A 234 -11.60 -27.31 21.45
N HIS A 235 -10.30 -26.99 21.50
CA HIS A 235 -9.59 -26.63 22.73
C HIS A 235 -9.09 -25.19 22.72
N SER A 236 -8.68 -24.69 21.55
CA SER A 236 -8.08 -23.38 21.35
C SER A 236 -8.63 -22.72 20.10
N VAL A 237 -8.52 -21.39 20.03
CA VAL A 237 -8.82 -20.65 18.80
C VAL A 237 -7.55 -20.57 17.95
N ILE A 238 -7.66 -20.93 16.67
CA ILE A 238 -6.61 -20.89 15.67
C ILE A 238 -6.87 -19.71 14.75
N VAL A 239 -5.87 -18.85 14.55
CA VAL A 239 -6.06 -17.58 13.84
C VAL A 239 -5.09 -17.48 12.66
N GLN A 240 -5.63 -17.20 11.47
CA GLN A 240 -4.85 -16.90 10.27
C GLN A 240 -4.42 -15.43 10.27
N ALA A 241 -3.17 -15.18 10.65
CA ALA A 241 -2.58 -13.85 10.72
C ALA A 241 -1.80 -13.48 9.45
N GLN A 242 -1.42 -12.21 9.36
CA GLN A 242 -0.64 -11.68 8.24
C GLN A 242 0.36 -10.63 8.73
N GLN A 243 1.58 -10.68 8.20
CA GLN A 243 2.62 -9.67 8.38
C GLN A 243 2.98 -9.03 7.04
N GLY A 244 3.15 -7.71 7.03
CA GLY A 244 3.55 -6.95 5.84
C GLY A 244 2.36 -6.47 4.99
N SER A 245 2.49 -5.28 4.40
CA SER A 245 1.51 -4.67 3.50
C SER A 245 1.81 -4.92 2.02
N SER A 246 3.08 -5.12 1.64
CA SER A 246 3.53 -5.30 0.25
C SER A 246 3.87 -6.75 -0.12
N ILE A 247 4.47 -7.52 0.81
CA ILE A 247 4.68 -8.97 0.69
C ILE A 247 4.03 -9.59 1.92
N ALA A 248 2.82 -10.11 1.75
CA ALA A 248 2.03 -10.69 2.82
C ALA A 248 2.62 -12.04 3.25
N TYR A 249 3.30 -12.08 4.39
CA TYR A 249 3.64 -13.35 5.04
C TYR A 249 2.47 -13.78 5.92
N GLU A 250 1.76 -14.82 5.48
CA GLU A 250 0.70 -15.44 6.25
C GLU A 250 1.29 -16.41 7.27
N TYR A 251 0.78 -16.40 8.49
CA TYR A 251 1.18 -17.30 9.55
C TYR A 251 -0.01 -17.57 10.47
N PHE A 252 0.12 -18.54 11.36
CA PHE A 252 -0.92 -18.93 12.29
C PHE A 252 -0.44 -18.81 13.73
N TYR A 253 -1.37 -18.54 14.64
CA TYR A 253 -1.12 -18.67 16.07
C TYR A 253 -2.38 -19.18 16.76
N ARG A 254 -2.19 -19.62 18.00
CA ARG A 254 -3.21 -20.25 18.82
C ARG A 254 -3.49 -19.42 20.07
N ILE A 255 -4.75 -19.44 20.50
CA ILE A 255 -5.22 -18.81 21.74
C ILE A 255 -5.81 -19.91 22.64
N ASP A 256 -5.07 -20.30 23.66
CA ASP A 256 -5.39 -21.46 24.52
C ASP A 256 -6.47 -21.20 25.57
N LYS A 257 -6.64 -19.94 26.00
CA LYS A 257 -7.52 -19.54 27.12
C LYS A 257 -8.70 -18.69 26.67
N ALA A 258 -9.16 -18.89 25.44
CA ALA A 258 -10.39 -18.28 24.95
C ALA A 258 -11.58 -19.07 25.48
N ASP A 259 -12.65 -18.38 25.85
CA ASP A 259 -13.91 -19.02 26.19
C ASP A 259 -14.64 -19.40 24.90
N LEU A 260 -14.43 -20.64 24.45
CA LEU A 260 -15.03 -21.16 23.21
C LEU A 260 -16.55 -21.17 23.22
N ALA A 261 -17.20 -21.26 24.39
CA ALA A 261 -18.65 -21.30 24.49
C ALA A 261 -19.29 -19.94 24.15
N THR A 262 -18.57 -18.84 24.40
CA THR A 262 -19.03 -17.47 24.13
C THR A 262 -18.27 -16.78 23.00
N PHE A 263 -17.37 -17.52 22.33
CA PHE A 263 -16.53 -16.97 21.28
C PHE A 263 -17.36 -16.57 20.05
N CYS A 264 -17.22 -15.32 19.65
CA CYS A 264 -17.96 -14.68 18.57
C CYS A 264 -17.00 -13.98 17.62
N VAL A 265 -17.03 -14.37 16.34
CA VAL A 265 -16.26 -13.71 15.28
C VAL A 265 -17.04 -12.50 14.78
N LEU A 266 -16.46 -11.30 14.89
CA LEU A 266 -17.12 -10.06 14.47
C LEU A 266 -16.81 -9.73 13.00
N ASN A 267 -15.55 -9.90 12.58
CA ASN A 267 -15.12 -9.78 11.20
C ASN A 267 -13.79 -10.53 10.97
N GLU A 268 -13.10 -10.27 9.85
CA GLU A 268 -11.80 -10.88 9.56
C GLU A 268 -10.72 -10.56 10.60
N ARG A 269 -10.87 -9.45 11.33
CA ARG A 269 -9.81 -8.88 12.17
C ARG A 269 -10.12 -8.92 13.65
N TYR A 270 -11.39 -8.93 14.03
CA TYR A 270 -11.85 -8.89 15.42
C TYR A 270 -12.74 -10.09 15.73
N ALA A 271 -12.52 -10.63 16.92
CA ALA A 271 -13.40 -11.58 17.57
C ALA A 271 -13.47 -11.23 19.06
N LYS A 272 -14.44 -11.78 19.79
CA LYS A 272 -14.55 -11.61 21.24
C LYS A 272 -15.04 -12.89 21.90
N ASP A 273 -14.80 -13.02 23.18
CA ASP A 273 -15.54 -13.89 24.08
C ASP A 273 -16.11 -13.06 25.24
N ALA A 274 -16.73 -13.71 26.23
CA ALA A 274 -17.32 -13.05 27.38
C ALA A 274 -16.33 -12.25 28.24
N GLN A 275 -15.02 -12.46 28.09
CA GLN A 275 -13.99 -11.84 28.93
C GLN A 275 -13.11 -10.85 28.17
N ARG A 276 -12.87 -11.09 26.87
CA ARG A 276 -11.81 -10.45 26.10
C ARG A 276 -12.21 -10.29 24.64
N ALA A 277 -11.64 -9.26 24.01
CA ALA A 277 -11.65 -9.11 22.57
C ALA A 277 -10.27 -9.43 22.01
N TYR A 278 -10.24 -9.84 20.75
CA TYR A 278 -9.06 -10.33 20.07
C TYR A 278 -8.91 -9.61 18.74
N PHE A 279 -7.67 -9.27 18.41
CA PHE A 279 -7.32 -8.72 17.11
C PHE A 279 -6.36 -9.66 16.38
N LEU A 280 -6.50 -9.71 15.06
CA LEU A 280 -5.84 -10.65 14.15
C LEU A 280 -4.34 -10.85 14.38
N THR A 281 -3.61 -9.86 14.89
CA THR A 281 -2.15 -9.95 15.11
C THR A 281 -1.76 -10.54 16.47
N GLY A 282 -2.68 -11.19 17.18
CA GLY A 282 -2.46 -11.80 18.50
C GLY A 282 -2.67 -10.83 19.66
N LYS A 283 -3.10 -9.60 19.39
CA LYS A 283 -3.40 -8.64 20.46
C LYS A 283 -4.68 -9.04 21.17
N THR A 284 -4.58 -9.18 22.49
CA THR A 284 -5.74 -9.37 23.38
C THR A 284 -6.12 -8.03 23.99
N LEU A 285 -7.41 -7.71 23.95
CA LEU A 285 -8.01 -6.46 24.38
C LEU A 285 -8.93 -6.73 25.57
N ARG A 286 -8.79 -5.94 26.62
CA ARG A 286 -9.83 -5.83 27.65
C ARG A 286 -10.83 -4.78 27.18
N TYR A 287 -12.11 -5.08 27.30
CA TYR A 287 -13.20 -4.18 26.94
C TYR A 287 -14.18 -4.02 28.10
N VAL A 288 -15.03 -3.00 28.03
CA VAL A 288 -16.07 -2.70 29.02
C VAL A 288 -17.43 -2.71 28.35
N GLY A 289 -18.37 -3.49 28.90
CA GLY A 289 -19.74 -3.54 28.38
C GLY A 289 -19.82 -4.29 27.05
N ASP A 290 -20.40 -3.71 26.01
CA ASP A 290 -20.54 -4.40 24.72
C ASP A 290 -19.43 -4.03 23.73
N PHE A 291 -18.55 -4.99 23.43
CA PHE A 291 -17.57 -4.83 22.36
C PHE A 291 -18.17 -5.15 20.99
N ARG A 292 -18.16 -4.18 20.08
CA ARG A 292 -18.73 -4.29 18.74
C ARG A 292 -17.93 -3.53 17.70
N LEU A 293 -18.17 -3.82 16.43
CA LEU A 293 -17.60 -3.02 15.34
C LEU A 293 -18.32 -1.66 15.28
N LEU A 294 -17.58 -0.61 14.99
CA LEU A 294 -18.18 0.68 14.67
C LEU A 294 -18.88 0.56 13.32
N ASN A 295 -20.07 1.14 13.15
CA ASN A 295 -20.66 1.25 11.83
C ASN A 295 -19.96 2.38 11.06
N ARG A 296 -19.42 2.06 9.88
CA ARG A 296 -18.98 3.06 8.92
C ARG A 296 -20.18 3.51 8.08
N VAL A 297 -20.27 4.82 7.92
CA VAL A 297 -21.25 5.48 7.06
C VAL A 297 -20.68 5.64 5.65
N GLU A 298 -21.39 5.12 4.65
CA GLU A 298 -21.17 5.41 3.24
C GLU A 298 -22.31 6.30 2.74
N SER A 299 -21.97 7.51 2.29
CA SER A 299 -22.93 8.51 1.81
C SER A 299 -22.80 8.70 0.30
N VAL A 300 -23.93 8.77 -0.39
CA VAL A 300 -24.02 9.20 -1.79
C VAL A 300 -24.36 10.69 -1.78
N PHE A 301 -23.62 11.47 -2.56
CA PHE A 301 -23.77 12.92 -2.63
C PHE A 301 -24.27 13.36 -4.00
N ASP A 302 -24.92 14.52 -4.08
CA ASP A 302 -25.15 15.21 -5.35
C ASP A 302 -23.98 16.12 -5.74
N ALA A 303 -24.11 16.82 -6.87
CA ALA A 303 -23.09 17.74 -7.36
C ALA A 303 -22.81 18.94 -6.42
N ALA A 304 -23.70 19.20 -5.47
CA ALA A 304 -23.56 20.27 -4.48
C ALA A 304 -23.20 19.73 -3.08
N GLY A 305 -22.85 18.45 -2.96
CA GLY A 305 -22.46 17.84 -1.69
C GLY A 305 -23.60 17.61 -0.72
N ARG A 306 -24.86 17.64 -1.15
CA ARG A 306 -26.01 17.21 -0.34
C ARG A 306 -26.08 15.70 -0.33
N VAL A 307 -26.38 15.13 0.83
CA VAL A 307 -26.51 13.68 0.98
C VAL A 307 -27.83 13.21 0.37
N LEU A 308 -27.74 12.37 -0.65
CA LEU A 308 -28.87 11.73 -1.31
C LEU A 308 -29.31 10.46 -0.59
N SER A 309 -28.35 9.66 -0.13
CA SER A 309 -28.61 8.44 0.64
C SER A 309 -27.44 8.10 1.55
N ARG A 310 -27.72 7.30 2.58
CA ARG A 310 -26.72 6.77 3.51
C ARG A 310 -26.92 5.27 3.69
N SER A 311 -25.82 4.55 3.76
CA SER A 311 -25.79 3.16 4.20
C SER A 311 -24.78 2.98 5.32
N GLU A 312 -25.05 2.03 6.21
CA GLU A 312 -24.17 1.68 7.31
C GLU A 312 -23.70 0.24 7.16
N THR A 313 -22.39 0.03 7.28
CA THR A 313 -21.79 -1.30 7.30
C THR A 313 -20.80 -1.39 8.46
N PRO A 314 -20.50 -2.58 9.02
CA PRO A 314 -19.48 -2.71 10.04
C PRO A 314 -18.10 -2.31 9.52
N ASP A 315 -17.40 -1.45 10.26
CA ASP A 315 -16.05 -1.01 9.93
C ASP A 315 -15.05 -2.18 10.08
N PRO A 316 -14.20 -2.45 9.07
CA PRO A 316 -13.25 -3.55 9.15
C PRO A 316 -12.13 -3.33 10.18
N TYR A 317 -11.81 -2.08 10.52
CA TYR A 317 -10.62 -1.69 11.29
C TYR A 317 -10.93 -1.09 12.66
N VAL A 318 -12.14 -0.55 12.85
CA VAL A 318 -12.54 0.17 14.05
C VAL A 318 -13.59 -0.61 14.85
N ALA A 319 -13.29 -0.85 16.11
CA ALA A 319 -14.22 -1.40 17.10
C ALA A 319 -14.39 -0.42 18.26
N VAL A 320 -15.53 -0.51 18.94
CA VAL A 320 -15.86 0.30 20.11
C VAL A 320 -16.40 -0.59 21.22
N ASP A 321 -16.23 -0.15 22.44
CA ASP A 321 -16.99 -0.63 23.60
C ASP A 321 -17.65 0.56 24.31
N ASP A 322 -18.19 0.36 25.50
CA ASP A 322 -18.93 1.41 26.22
C ASP A 322 -18.02 2.57 26.68
N GLN A 323 -16.69 2.44 26.62
CA GLN A 323 -15.72 3.42 27.12
C GLN A 323 -14.62 3.79 26.12
N PHE A 324 -14.23 2.88 25.22
CA PHE A 324 -13.01 2.94 24.45
C PHE A 324 -13.25 2.64 22.97
N VAL A 325 -12.43 3.30 22.15
CA VAL A 325 -12.35 3.08 20.70
C VAL A 325 -11.06 2.33 20.40
N TYR A 326 -11.11 1.36 19.49
CA TYR A 326 -10.00 0.51 19.10
C TYR A 326 -9.80 0.59 17.58
N CYS A 327 -8.67 1.13 17.15
CA CYS A 327 -8.27 1.17 15.75
C CYS A 327 -7.12 0.18 15.52
N ASN A 328 -7.26 -0.76 14.59
CA ASN A 328 -6.23 -1.79 14.31
C ASN A 328 -5.75 -2.54 15.57
N GLY A 329 -6.69 -2.95 16.40
CA GLY A 329 -6.43 -3.64 17.67
C GLY A 329 -5.67 -2.79 18.69
N THR A 330 -5.72 -1.47 18.58
CA THR A 330 -5.03 -0.55 19.50
C THR A 330 -6.01 0.48 20.01
N ARG A 331 -6.04 0.69 21.33
CA ARG A 331 -6.90 1.69 21.94
C ARG A 331 -6.52 3.11 21.49
N LEU A 332 -7.48 3.84 20.93
CA LEU A 332 -7.36 5.24 20.56
C LEU A 332 -7.49 6.09 21.83
N ARG A 333 -6.39 6.73 22.25
CA ARG A 333 -6.35 7.49 23.51
C ARG A 333 -7.10 8.82 23.36
N GLY A 334 -7.93 9.13 24.36
CA GLY A 334 -8.68 10.38 24.43
C GLY A 334 -9.92 10.46 23.53
N ALA A 335 -10.28 9.38 22.85
CA ALA A 335 -11.54 9.30 22.11
C ALA A 335 -12.70 8.98 23.04
N HIS A 336 -13.85 9.62 22.83
CA HIS A 336 -15.08 9.38 23.57
C HIS A 336 -15.96 8.37 22.83
N ALA A 337 -15.86 7.10 23.22
CA ALA A 337 -16.50 5.98 22.52
C ALA A 337 -18.02 6.09 22.35
N PRO A 338 -18.81 6.52 23.36
CA PRO A 338 -20.27 6.61 23.20
C PRO A 338 -20.72 7.56 22.08
N SER A 339 -19.93 8.59 21.76
CA SER A 339 -20.24 9.56 20.70
C SER A 339 -19.43 9.34 19.41
N PHE A 340 -18.54 8.34 19.40
CA PHE A 340 -17.61 8.11 18.30
C PHE A 340 -18.36 7.59 17.07
N ARG A 341 -18.18 8.27 15.93
CA ARG A 341 -18.89 8.01 14.68
C ARG A 341 -18.00 8.19 13.46
N HIS A 342 -18.27 7.41 12.42
CA HIS A 342 -17.65 7.59 11.11
C HIS A 342 -18.37 8.70 10.33
N LEU A 343 -17.62 9.55 9.65
CA LEU A 343 -18.12 10.68 8.85
C LEU A 343 -18.00 10.46 7.33
N GLY A 344 -17.39 9.35 6.90
CA GLY A 344 -17.04 9.12 5.49
C GLY A 344 -15.55 9.31 5.24
N PHE A 345 -15.03 8.69 4.17
CA PHE A 345 -13.66 8.91 3.67
C PHE A 345 -12.56 8.80 4.73
N HIS A 346 -12.71 7.86 5.67
CA HIS A 346 -11.78 7.62 6.79
C HIS A 346 -11.71 8.75 7.83
N TYR A 347 -12.68 9.67 7.82
CA TYR A 347 -12.87 10.65 8.88
C TYR A 347 -13.80 10.12 9.95
N TYR A 348 -13.47 10.42 11.20
CA TYR A 348 -14.24 10.07 12.37
C TYR A 348 -14.36 11.29 13.28
N ALA A 349 -15.36 11.30 14.14
CA ALA A 349 -15.43 12.28 15.21
C ALA A 349 -16.10 11.68 16.44
N ASP A 350 -15.79 12.22 17.60
CA ASP A 350 -16.60 12.12 18.79
C ASP A 350 -17.16 13.50 19.16
N GLU A 351 -17.66 13.69 20.37
CA GLU A 351 -18.19 14.97 20.83
C GLU A 351 -17.10 16.03 21.04
N GLN A 352 -15.82 15.64 21.15
CA GLN A 352 -14.71 16.50 21.55
C GLN A 352 -13.65 16.66 20.45
N ARG A 353 -13.51 15.68 19.56
CA ARG A 353 -12.39 15.57 18.60
C ARG A 353 -12.83 15.00 17.27
N ALA A 354 -12.13 15.39 16.21
CA ALA A 354 -12.18 14.76 14.91
C ALA A 354 -10.87 14.02 14.61
N TYR A 355 -10.93 13.04 13.73
CA TYR A 355 -9.81 12.16 13.41
C TYR A 355 -9.77 11.82 11.91
N LEU A 356 -8.56 11.73 11.36
CA LEU A 356 -8.29 11.04 10.10
C LEU A 356 -7.65 9.69 10.44
N PHE A 357 -8.34 8.59 10.14
CA PHE A 357 -8.05 7.26 10.67
C PHE A 357 -7.97 7.26 12.21
N ASN A 358 -6.74 7.27 12.76
CA ASN A 358 -6.46 7.31 14.18
C ASN A 358 -5.68 8.57 14.61
N LYS A 359 -5.43 9.49 13.68
CA LYS A 359 -4.74 10.75 13.95
C LYS A 359 -5.76 11.83 14.31
N PRO A 360 -5.65 12.49 15.48
CA PRO A 360 -6.52 13.61 15.81
C PRO A 360 -6.27 14.78 14.84
N LEU A 361 -7.33 15.53 14.55
CA LEU A 361 -7.31 16.73 13.72
C LEU A 361 -7.49 17.96 14.60
N ASP A 362 -6.81 19.05 14.23
CA ASP A 362 -7.02 20.37 14.83
C ASP A 362 -8.11 21.11 14.06
N VAL A 363 -9.36 20.86 14.46
CA VAL A 363 -10.56 21.43 13.83
C VAL A 363 -11.62 21.73 14.87
N ASP A 364 -12.49 22.69 14.56
CA ASP A 364 -13.73 22.93 15.31
C ASP A 364 -14.74 21.80 15.02
N VAL A 365 -14.80 20.84 15.94
CA VAL A 365 -15.59 19.59 15.80
C VAL A 365 -17.08 19.85 15.58
N GLN A 366 -17.62 20.94 16.15
CA GLN A 366 -19.03 21.29 16.02
C GLN A 366 -19.39 21.76 14.61
N SER A 367 -18.46 22.39 13.90
CA SER A 367 -18.65 22.88 12.53
C SER A 367 -17.94 22.04 11.47
N PHE A 368 -17.36 20.90 11.86
CA PHE A 368 -16.57 20.04 10.97
C PHE A 368 -17.44 19.42 9.86
N VAL A 369 -16.99 19.57 8.61
CA VAL A 369 -17.66 19.13 7.39
C VAL A 369 -16.79 18.11 6.67
N VAL A 370 -17.42 17.03 6.22
CA VAL A 370 -16.86 16.03 5.31
C VAL A 370 -17.91 15.75 4.24
N ALA A 371 -17.65 16.17 2.99
CA ALA A 371 -18.59 16.02 1.88
C ALA A 371 -17.84 15.72 0.57
N ARG A 372 -18.51 15.12 -0.41
CA ARG A 372 -17.98 14.96 -1.77
C ARG A 372 -18.86 15.70 -2.76
N LEU A 373 -18.28 16.40 -3.73
CA LEU A 373 -19.01 17.00 -4.83
C LEU A 373 -19.02 16.03 -6.01
N GLU A 374 -20.15 15.38 -6.28
CA GLU A 374 -20.24 14.37 -7.34
C GLU A 374 -20.26 15.04 -8.73
N ARG A 375 -19.22 14.82 -9.55
CA ARG A 375 -19.04 15.49 -10.86
C ARG A 375 -19.27 14.59 -12.08
N GLY A 376 -19.98 13.47 -11.92
CA GLY A 376 -20.24 12.48 -12.98
C GLY A 376 -19.04 11.54 -13.24
N GLU A 377 -19.25 10.49 -14.04
CA GLU A 377 -18.35 9.33 -14.15
C GLU A 377 -16.91 9.63 -14.65
N TYR A 378 -16.72 10.74 -15.38
CA TYR A 378 -15.43 11.07 -16.00
C TYR A 378 -14.66 12.19 -15.29
N ASN A 379 -15.19 12.76 -14.22
CA ASN A 379 -14.56 13.88 -13.51
C ASN A 379 -14.11 13.49 -12.12
N HIS A 380 -12.98 14.06 -11.70
CA HIS A 380 -12.57 13.99 -10.30
C HIS A 380 -13.62 14.65 -9.41
N SER A 381 -14.19 13.88 -8.47
CA SER A 381 -15.15 14.37 -7.49
C SER A 381 -14.41 14.73 -6.20
N PRO A 382 -14.15 16.03 -5.94
CA PRO A 382 -13.35 16.46 -4.79
C PRO A 382 -14.07 16.14 -3.48
N VAL A 383 -13.28 15.77 -2.46
CA VAL A 383 -13.77 15.61 -1.09
C VAL A 383 -13.45 16.88 -0.31
N LEU A 384 -14.49 17.62 0.03
CA LEU A 384 -14.44 18.81 0.87
C LEU A 384 -14.32 18.39 2.34
N VAL A 385 -13.24 18.84 2.97
CA VAL A 385 -12.98 18.58 4.39
C VAL A 385 -12.54 19.88 5.03
N GLY A 386 -13.16 20.27 6.14
CA GLY A 386 -12.83 21.54 6.82
C GLY A 386 -13.82 21.89 7.91
N ASP A 387 -13.70 23.08 8.47
CA ASP A 387 -14.58 23.60 9.51
C ASP A 387 -14.93 25.08 9.26
N LYS A 388 -15.51 25.77 10.25
CA LYS A 388 -15.87 27.20 10.14
C LYS A 388 -14.67 28.14 9.95
N HIS A 389 -13.45 27.70 10.24
CA HIS A 389 -12.23 28.48 10.13
C HIS A 389 -11.54 28.31 8.77
N GLY A 390 -11.70 27.16 8.11
CA GLY A 390 -11.13 26.93 6.77
C GLY A 390 -11.26 25.49 6.29
N PRO A 391 -10.86 25.22 5.04
CA PRO A 391 -10.54 23.85 4.60
C PRO A 391 -9.46 23.22 5.49
N LEU A 392 -9.53 21.90 5.68
CA LEU A 392 -8.54 21.15 6.45
C LEU A 392 -7.15 21.32 5.85
N GLY A 393 -6.17 21.67 6.69
CA GLY A 393 -4.79 21.91 6.26
C GLY A 393 -4.53 23.30 5.68
N SER A 394 -5.57 24.10 5.39
CA SER A 394 -5.36 25.49 4.92
C SER A 394 -4.85 26.39 6.04
N ALA A 395 -5.23 26.08 7.28
CA ALA A 395 -4.91 26.88 8.47
C ALA A 395 -5.32 28.36 8.33
N GLY A 396 -6.36 28.63 7.52
CA GLY A 396 -6.85 29.98 7.24
C GLY A 396 -6.19 30.67 6.03
N VAL A 397 -5.19 30.04 5.38
CA VAL A 397 -4.60 30.50 4.13
C VAL A 397 -5.45 30.00 2.96
N ILE A 398 -6.14 30.91 2.28
CA ILE A 398 -7.21 30.55 1.33
C ILE A 398 -7.11 31.41 0.08
N ASP A 399 -7.10 30.79 -1.10
CA ASP A 399 -7.17 31.49 -2.38
C ASP A 399 -8.57 31.45 -3.02
N ASP A 400 -8.71 32.17 -4.13
CA ASP A 400 -9.95 32.19 -4.91
C ASP A 400 -10.32 30.81 -5.47
N GLY A 401 -9.33 29.96 -5.78
CA GLY A 401 -9.56 28.60 -6.27
C GLY A 401 -10.31 27.76 -5.24
N MET A 402 -9.85 27.76 -3.98
CA MET A 402 -10.53 27.08 -2.88
C MET A 402 -11.91 27.68 -2.60
N LEU A 403 -12.06 29.01 -2.66
CA LEU A 403 -13.37 29.66 -2.51
C LEU A 403 -14.39 29.15 -3.54
N GLN A 404 -13.97 29.03 -4.80
CA GLN A 404 -14.82 28.52 -5.89
C GLN A 404 -15.10 27.03 -5.75
N GLU A 405 -14.14 26.22 -5.29
CA GLU A 405 -14.34 24.80 -5.06
C GLU A 405 -15.45 24.52 -4.04
N TRP A 406 -15.54 25.34 -2.99
CA TRP A 406 -16.55 25.23 -1.94
C TRP A 406 -17.88 25.93 -2.25
N ALA A 407 -17.96 26.70 -3.36
CA ALA A 407 -19.13 27.55 -3.64
C ALA A 407 -20.43 26.75 -3.76
N ALA A 408 -20.45 25.72 -4.60
CA ALA A 408 -21.62 24.86 -4.80
C ALA A 408 -22.12 24.23 -3.49
N PHE A 409 -21.20 23.88 -2.59
CA PHE A 409 -21.55 23.33 -1.29
C PHE A 409 -22.26 24.36 -0.42
N PHE A 410 -21.67 25.54 -0.19
CA PHE A 410 -22.28 26.53 0.69
C PHE A 410 -23.57 27.12 0.13
N GLU A 411 -23.68 27.31 -1.18
CA GLU A 411 -24.92 27.75 -1.84
C GLU A 411 -26.08 26.76 -1.62
N ALA A 412 -25.78 25.45 -1.62
CA ALA A 412 -26.78 24.41 -1.35
C ALA A 412 -27.08 24.18 0.14
N HIS A 413 -26.32 24.79 1.05
CA HIS A 413 -26.45 24.64 2.50
C HIS A 413 -26.64 25.99 3.22
N PRO A 414 -27.71 26.76 2.94
CA PRO A 414 -27.93 28.11 3.48
C PRO A 414 -28.11 28.15 5.02
N GLN A 415 -28.37 27.00 5.65
CA GLN A 415 -28.42 26.86 7.09
C GLN A 415 -27.04 26.95 7.76
N LEU A 416 -25.95 26.71 7.02
CA LEU A 416 -24.58 26.87 7.52
C LEU A 416 -24.20 28.34 7.45
N GLN A 417 -24.00 28.99 8.60
CA GLN A 417 -23.65 30.40 8.68
C GLN A 417 -22.37 30.61 9.48
N GLY A 418 -21.69 31.74 9.26
CA GLY A 418 -20.49 32.07 10.02
C GLY A 418 -19.25 31.25 9.65
N TYR A 419 -19.26 30.57 8.50
CA TYR A 419 -18.07 29.93 7.93
C TYR A 419 -17.18 30.97 7.23
N TRP A 420 -15.90 30.64 7.07
CA TRP A 420 -14.90 31.44 6.37
C TRP A 420 -15.37 31.90 4.98
N TRP A 421 -16.03 31.02 4.22
CA TRP A 421 -16.54 31.29 2.88
C TRP A 421 -17.49 32.50 2.86
N HIS A 422 -18.42 32.57 3.82
CA HIS A 422 -19.36 33.70 3.95
C HIS A 422 -18.67 35.01 4.35
N ARG A 423 -17.60 34.93 5.14
CA ARG A 423 -16.85 36.13 5.55
C ARG A 423 -16.08 36.72 4.38
N LEU A 424 -15.48 35.88 3.55
CA LEU A 424 -14.67 36.28 2.41
C LEU A 424 -15.49 36.80 1.22
N GLN A 425 -16.80 36.51 1.17
CA GLN A 425 -17.71 37.08 0.17
C GLN A 425 -18.19 38.50 0.45
N LYS A 426 -18.04 38.98 1.70
CA LYS A 426 -18.45 40.34 2.02
C LYS A 426 -17.56 41.31 1.22
N PRO A 427 -18.13 42.25 0.44
CA PRO A 427 -17.34 43.17 -0.35
C PRO A 427 -16.36 43.90 0.57
N CYS A 428 -15.07 43.83 0.24
CA CYS A 428 -14.09 44.77 0.76
C CYS A 428 -14.49 46.16 0.25
N GLU A 429 -14.45 47.19 1.10
CA GLU A 429 -14.76 48.56 0.68
C GLU A 429 -13.99 48.92 -0.60
N PRO A 430 -14.59 49.63 -1.57
CA PRO A 430 -13.93 49.96 -2.82
C PRO A 430 -12.71 50.85 -2.55
N ALA A 431 -11.52 50.25 -2.50
CA ALA A 431 -10.27 50.97 -2.44
C ALA A 431 -10.03 51.65 -3.80
N ALA A 432 -9.90 52.98 -3.74
CA ALA A 432 -9.50 53.80 -4.87
C ALA A 432 -8.14 53.33 -5.39
N THR A 433 -8.04 53.14 -6.72
CA THR A 433 -6.84 52.72 -7.48
C THR A 433 -6.24 51.38 -7.08
N MET A 434 -6.30 50.39 -8.00
CA MET A 434 -5.58 49.12 -7.88
C MET A 434 -4.08 49.40 -7.67
N PRO A 435 -3.50 49.04 -6.51
CA PRO A 435 -2.07 49.25 -6.28
C PRO A 435 -1.26 48.39 -7.26
N VAL A 436 -0.11 48.91 -7.69
CA VAL A 436 0.84 48.14 -8.49
C VAL A 436 1.39 47.01 -7.62
N LEU A 437 1.22 45.77 -8.07
CA LEU A 437 1.78 44.60 -7.39
C LEU A 437 3.32 44.63 -7.47
N ARG A 438 3.96 44.49 -6.31
CA ARG A 438 5.42 44.42 -6.20
C ARG A 438 5.85 42.98 -6.07
N SER A 439 6.55 42.43 -7.07
CA SER A 439 7.16 41.11 -6.96
C SER A 439 8.27 41.08 -5.91
N ILE A 440 8.28 40.05 -5.07
CA ILE A 440 9.28 39.83 -4.01
C ILE A 440 10.07 38.52 -4.18
N GLY A 441 9.79 37.75 -5.24
CA GLY A 441 10.46 36.48 -5.55
C GLY A 441 9.65 35.24 -5.13
N LEU A 442 10.10 34.06 -5.57
CA LEU A 442 9.46 32.75 -5.29
C LEU A 442 7.96 32.68 -5.66
N GLY A 443 7.54 33.45 -6.67
CA GLY A 443 6.14 33.52 -7.10
C GLY A 443 5.26 34.46 -6.25
N PHE A 444 5.80 35.15 -5.25
CA PHE A 444 5.05 36.09 -4.41
C PHE A 444 5.09 37.53 -4.93
N GLU A 445 3.94 38.20 -4.77
CA GLU A 445 3.74 39.60 -5.09
C GLU A 445 2.95 40.29 -3.95
N LEU A 446 3.31 41.54 -3.62
CA LEU A 446 2.67 42.31 -2.55
C LEU A 446 1.84 43.46 -3.11
N GLY A 447 0.59 43.56 -2.66
CA GLY A 447 -0.29 44.71 -2.80
C GLY A 447 -0.94 45.04 -1.45
N HIS A 448 -2.25 45.30 -1.44
CA HIS A 448 -3.02 45.31 -0.17
C HIS A 448 -3.11 43.94 0.51
N GLN A 449 -2.95 42.88 -0.29
CA GLN A 449 -2.92 41.50 0.13
C GLN A 449 -1.69 40.81 -0.49
N VAL A 450 -1.36 39.63 0.01
CA VAL A 450 -0.31 38.80 -0.57
C VAL A 450 -0.90 38.06 -1.77
N HIS A 451 -0.17 38.07 -2.88
CA HIS A 451 -0.49 37.28 -4.06
C HIS A 451 0.57 36.19 -4.26
N PHE A 452 0.16 35.01 -4.70
CA PHE A 452 1.03 33.88 -4.99
C PHE A 452 0.69 33.28 -6.36
N HIS A 453 1.63 33.35 -7.29
CA HIS A 453 1.43 33.03 -8.71
C HIS A 453 0.20 33.76 -9.30
N GLY A 454 0.06 35.06 -9.00
CA GLY A 454 -1.04 35.91 -9.47
C GLY A 454 -2.37 35.74 -8.72
N ARG A 455 -2.50 34.74 -7.84
CA ARG A 455 -3.73 34.51 -7.05
C ARG A 455 -3.69 35.28 -5.74
N ALA A 456 -4.79 35.94 -5.39
CA ALA A 456 -4.95 36.59 -4.09
C ALA A 456 -5.02 35.54 -2.97
N ILE A 457 -4.23 35.71 -1.92
CA ILE A 457 -4.18 34.80 -0.77
C ILE A 457 -4.73 35.50 0.47
N ASN A 458 -5.88 35.03 0.94
CA ASN A 458 -6.48 35.44 2.19
C ASN A 458 -5.81 34.74 3.37
N GLY A 459 -5.75 35.42 4.52
CA GLY A 459 -5.15 34.90 5.75
C GLY A 459 -3.69 35.27 5.94
N LEU A 460 -3.04 35.81 4.91
CA LEU A 460 -1.68 36.35 5.00
C LEU A 460 -1.69 37.86 5.23
N ASP A 461 -0.84 38.34 6.14
CA ASP A 461 -0.67 39.76 6.42
C ASP A 461 0.38 40.38 5.49
N ALA A 462 -0.07 41.14 4.49
CA ALA A 462 0.81 41.75 3.49
C ALA A 462 1.80 42.78 4.07
N GLY A 463 1.46 43.41 5.20
CA GLY A 463 2.31 44.44 5.83
C GLY A 463 3.55 43.87 6.51
N SER A 464 3.48 42.64 7.04
CA SER A 464 4.55 41.97 7.77
C SER A 464 5.13 40.76 7.04
N PHE A 465 4.63 40.44 5.84
CA PHE A 465 5.07 39.27 5.06
C PHE A 465 6.56 39.32 4.72
N LYS A 466 7.26 38.21 4.97
CA LYS A 466 8.70 38.04 4.70
C LYS A 466 8.96 36.64 4.11
N LEU A 467 9.88 36.59 3.14
CA LEU A 467 10.52 35.34 2.72
C LEU A 467 11.63 35.02 3.72
N LEU A 468 11.67 33.78 4.20
CA LEU A 468 12.60 33.33 5.24
C LEU A 468 13.74 32.49 4.65
N ASP A 469 13.41 31.65 3.68
CA ASP A 469 14.32 30.78 2.94
C ASP A 469 13.69 30.41 1.59
N THR A 470 14.34 29.55 0.79
CA THR A 470 13.84 29.05 -0.50
C THR A 470 12.51 28.31 -0.40
N HIS A 471 12.16 27.80 0.79
CA HIS A 471 10.97 26.99 1.03
C HIS A 471 10.08 27.50 2.16
N LEU A 472 10.44 28.61 2.82
CA LEU A 472 9.70 29.10 4.00
C LEU A 472 9.39 30.59 3.86
N CYS A 473 8.20 30.97 4.32
CA CYS A 473 7.79 32.37 4.47
C CYS A 473 7.05 32.56 5.80
N GLY A 474 6.77 33.81 6.17
CA GLY A 474 6.06 34.13 7.40
C GLY A 474 5.49 35.53 7.39
N ASP A 475 4.56 35.78 8.29
CA ASP A 475 3.98 37.09 8.57
C ASP A 475 3.65 37.24 10.07
N ALA A 476 2.91 38.26 10.46
CA ALA A 476 2.49 38.46 11.84
C ALA A 476 1.60 37.33 12.40
N ASN A 477 0.96 36.55 11.53
CA ASN A 477 -0.01 35.52 11.89
C ASN A 477 0.58 34.09 11.89
N GLY A 478 1.78 33.89 11.35
CA GLY A 478 2.38 32.57 11.32
C GLY A 478 3.64 32.41 10.49
N LEU A 479 4.13 31.17 10.49
CA LEU A 479 5.18 30.66 9.63
C LEU A 479 4.60 29.59 8.70
N TYR A 480 5.01 29.63 7.43
CA TYR A 480 4.42 28.82 6.37
C TYR A 480 5.48 28.12 5.52
N LEU A 481 5.15 26.91 5.08
CA LEU A 481 5.87 26.17 4.04
C LEU A 481 5.37 26.63 2.67
N ILE A 482 6.29 27.02 1.80
CA ILE A 482 6.00 27.34 0.40
C ILE A 482 5.83 26.01 -0.36
N PRO A 483 4.72 25.78 -1.06
CA PRO A 483 4.51 24.55 -1.80
C PRO A 483 5.56 24.40 -2.90
N PHE A 484 6.38 23.36 -2.81
CA PHE A 484 7.38 23.06 -3.83
C PHE A 484 6.77 22.38 -5.04
N HIS A 485 5.81 21.47 -4.82
CA HIS A 485 5.08 20.80 -5.89
C HIS A 485 3.75 21.52 -6.13
N ARG A 486 3.43 21.78 -7.41
CA ARG A 486 2.17 22.38 -7.84
C ARG A 486 1.91 23.78 -7.25
N ALA A 487 2.96 24.61 -7.16
CA ALA A 487 2.91 25.98 -6.65
C ALA A 487 1.88 26.86 -7.38
N GLU A 488 1.54 26.53 -8.62
CA GLU A 488 0.51 27.21 -9.41
C GLU A 488 -0.92 26.94 -8.91
N THR A 489 -1.12 25.87 -8.14
CA THR A 489 -2.44 25.40 -7.68
C THR A 489 -2.58 25.29 -6.17
N GLN A 490 -1.48 25.24 -5.42
CA GLN A 490 -1.49 25.18 -3.96
C GLN A 490 -1.07 26.51 -3.32
N VAL A 491 -1.37 26.68 -2.04
CA VAL A 491 -1.04 27.87 -1.26
C VAL A 491 -0.08 27.50 -0.12
N PRO A 492 0.61 28.47 0.50
CA PRO A 492 1.48 28.20 1.64
C PRO A 492 0.76 27.51 2.81
N GLU A 493 1.36 26.45 3.36
CA GLU A 493 0.81 25.68 4.49
C GLU A 493 1.39 26.20 5.81
N ARG A 494 0.53 26.62 6.75
CA ARG A 494 0.98 27.11 8.06
C ARG A 494 1.42 25.95 8.96
N PHE A 495 2.66 26.02 9.47
CA PHE A 495 3.18 25.05 10.44
C PHE A 495 3.38 25.65 11.85
N SER A 496 3.39 26.98 11.99
CA SER A 496 3.39 27.67 13.29
C SER A 496 2.50 28.93 13.25
N SER A 497 1.88 29.25 14.39
CA SER A 497 1.10 30.48 14.59
C SER A 497 1.91 31.63 15.18
N ALA A 498 3.21 31.43 15.41
CA ALA A 498 4.08 32.51 15.88
C ALA A 498 4.35 33.51 14.75
N SER A 499 4.49 34.78 15.13
CA SER A 499 4.91 35.84 14.22
C SER A 499 6.28 35.53 13.61
N VAL A 500 6.45 35.91 12.35
CA VAL A 500 7.71 35.84 11.59
C VAL A 500 8.89 36.48 12.30
N ASP A 501 8.66 37.47 13.17
CA ASP A 501 9.72 38.13 13.94
C ASP A 501 10.36 37.21 15.00
N GLN A 502 9.70 36.10 15.34
CA GLN A 502 10.23 35.10 16.26
C GLN A 502 11.03 33.99 15.54
N TYR A 503 11.00 33.95 14.21
CA TYR A 503 11.71 32.94 13.43
C TYR A 503 13.22 33.05 13.62
N ARG A 504 13.87 31.91 13.87
CA ARG A 504 15.34 31.80 13.82
C ARG A 504 15.75 30.46 13.23
N ALA A 505 16.74 30.48 12.33
CA ALA A 505 17.45 29.28 11.94
C ALA A 505 18.44 28.86 13.05
N LEU A 506 18.42 27.60 13.45
CA LEU A 506 19.31 27.03 14.46
C LEU A 506 20.47 26.21 13.85
N GLY A 507 20.63 26.30 12.53
CA GLY A 507 21.55 25.48 11.72
C GLY A 507 20.84 24.28 11.11
N GLY A 508 21.04 24.02 9.82
CA GLY A 508 20.31 23.00 9.08
C GLY A 508 20.36 21.63 9.77
N PRO A 509 19.24 20.90 9.91
CA PRO A 509 17.84 21.16 9.48
C PRO A 509 16.94 21.83 10.53
N TYR A 510 17.50 22.49 11.55
CA TYR A 510 16.75 22.97 12.72
C TYR A 510 16.39 24.44 12.64
N LEU A 511 15.17 24.77 13.06
CA LEU A 511 14.64 26.13 13.15
C LEU A 511 13.77 26.30 14.39
N THR A 512 13.43 27.53 14.75
CA THR A 512 12.50 27.83 15.83
C THR A 512 11.58 28.98 15.50
N ASP A 513 10.40 28.95 16.11
CA ASP A 513 9.41 30.02 16.14
C ASP A 513 9.46 30.85 17.45
N GLY A 514 10.54 30.73 18.22
CA GLY A 514 10.73 31.39 19.52
C GLY A 514 10.17 30.62 20.72
N GLN A 515 9.37 29.58 20.50
CA GLN A 515 8.81 28.74 21.57
C GLN A 515 9.15 27.26 21.39
N THR A 516 9.08 26.79 20.15
CA THR A 516 9.24 25.40 19.75
C THR A 516 10.43 25.28 18.80
N VAL A 517 11.19 24.20 18.94
CA VAL A 517 12.21 23.80 17.96
C VAL A 517 11.55 22.89 16.94
N PHE A 518 11.81 23.11 15.66
CA PHE A 518 11.34 22.28 14.56
C PHE A 518 12.53 21.68 13.80
N CYS A 519 12.31 20.53 13.18
CA CYS A 519 13.23 19.90 12.25
C CYS A 519 12.61 19.86 10.85
N HIS A 520 13.18 20.62 9.93
CA HIS A 520 12.80 20.67 8.52
C HIS A 520 13.71 19.74 7.71
N ARG A 521 13.54 18.43 7.90
CA ARG A 521 14.41 17.42 7.27
C ARG A 521 14.19 17.31 5.76
N VAL A 522 12.94 17.43 5.33
CA VAL A 522 12.54 17.29 3.93
C VAL A 522 11.93 18.62 3.52
N PHE A 523 12.59 19.32 2.60
CA PHE A 523 12.31 20.74 2.30
C PHE A 523 10.91 21.03 1.72
N TYR A 524 10.21 19.99 1.25
CA TYR A 524 8.85 20.06 0.70
C TYR A 524 7.80 19.47 1.65
N GLN A 525 8.16 19.22 2.92
CA GLN A 525 7.25 18.76 3.97
C GLN A 525 7.27 19.75 5.12
N ALA A 526 6.12 19.94 5.79
CA ALA A 526 6.02 20.86 6.92
C ALA A 526 7.06 20.51 8.01
N PRO A 527 7.78 21.50 8.57
CA PRO A 527 8.71 21.28 9.67
C PRO A 527 8.07 20.54 10.86
N GLU A 528 8.73 19.49 11.35
CA GLU A 528 8.19 18.69 12.46
C GLU A 528 8.61 19.28 13.81
N PRO A 529 7.68 19.49 14.77
CA PRO A 529 8.04 19.98 16.10
C PRO A 529 8.82 18.93 16.90
N LEU A 530 9.92 19.35 17.54
CA LEU A 530 10.72 18.53 18.45
C LEU A 530 10.09 18.56 19.85
N GLY A 531 9.43 17.47 20.22
CA GLY A 531 8.80 17.33 21.53
C GLY A 531 9.80 17.43 22.68
N LYS A 532 9.54 18.38 23.61
CA LYS A 532 10.30 18.61 24.85
C LYS A 532 11.77 19.00 24.66
N ALA A 533 12.14 19.54 23.49
CA ALA A 533 13.45 20.14 23.33
C ALA A 533 13.59 21.39 24.21
N ASP A 534 14.74 21.57 24.84
CA ASP A 534 15.06 22.78 25.60
C ASP A 534 15.65 23.84 24.66
N LEU A 535 14.82 24.78 24.23
CA LEU A 535 15.20 25.83 23.27
C LEU A 535 16.42 26.64 23.72
N ALA A 536 16.54 26.93 25.03
CA ALA A 536 17.61 27.76 25.57
C ALA A 536 19.01 27.14 25.47
N SER A 537 19.10 25.80 25.45
CA SER A 537 20.35 25.05 25.35
C SER A 537 20.48 24.26 24.04
N PHE A 538 19.56 24.46 23.09
CA PHE A 538 19.54 23.71 21.85
C PHE A 538 20.72 24.10 20.95
N GLU A 539 21.43 23.10 20.46
CA GLU A 539 22.60 23.24 19.61
C GLU A 539 22.51 22.25 18.44
N SER A 540 22.61 22.76 17.20
CA SER A 540 22.81 21.91 16.03
C SER A 540 24.28 21.48 15.95
N CYS A 541 24.52 20.17 15.85
CA CYS A 541 25.85 19.57 15.80
C CYS A 541 26.27 19.12 14.40
N GLY A 542 25.47 19.47 13.37
CA GLY A 542 25.74 19.12 11.96
C GLY A 542 25.31 17.70 11.57
N HIS A 543 25.19 17.46 10.26
CA HIS A 543 24.79 16.16 9.67
C HIS A 543 23.51 15.54 10.27
N GLY A 544 22.56 16.39 10.68
CA GLY A 544 21.31 15.96 11.31
C GLY A 544 21.41 15.68 12.80
N TRP A 545 22.59 15.77 13.43
CA TRP A 545 22.73 15.69 14.88
C TRP A 545 22.42 17.02 15.56
N ALA A 546 21.79 16.96 16.72
CA ALA A 546 21.60 18.08 17.63
C ALA A 546 21.58 17.61 19.08
N ARG A 547 21.75 18.53 20.01
CA ARG A 547 21.60 18.28 21.44
C ARG A 547 20.98 19.46 22.15
N ASP A 548 20.41 19.18 23.32
CA ASP A 548 20.10 20.16 24.34
C ASP A 548 20.61 19.67 25.70
N LYS A 549 20.33 20.38 26.80
CA LYS A 549 20.78 19.99 28.14
C LYS A 549 20.28 18.62 28.63
N GLY A 550 19.25 18.04 28.02
CA GLY A 550 18.58 16.82 28.48
C GLY A 550 18.53 15.67 27.47
N ALA A 551 18.92 15.90 26.21
CA ALA A 551 18.79 14.92 25.14
C ALA A 551 19.73 15.17 23.96
N VAL A 552 20.09 14.07 23.28
CA VAL A 552 20.69 14.07 21.94
C VAL A 552 19.64 13.63 20.93
N TYR A 553 19.62 14.29 19.78
CA TYR A 553 18.67 14.12 18.69
C TYR A 553 19.40 13.76 17.41
N TYR A 554 18.78 12.91 16.60
CA TYR A 554 19.09 12.78 15.19
C TYR A 554 17.82 13.08 14.40
N TYR A 555 17.80 14.21 13.69
CA TYR A 555 16.58 14.83 13.17
C TYR A 555 15.52 14.98 14.28
N SER A 556 14.29 14.54 14.05
CA SER A 556 13.20 14.57 15.03
C SER A 556 13.26 13.43 16.06
N GLU A 557 14.21 12.50 15.97
CA GLU A 557 14.31 11.35 16.88
C GLU A 557 15.24 11.59 18.08
N ARG A 558 14.66 11.60 19.29
CA ARG A 558 15.43 11.56 20.55
C ARG A 558 16.12 10.21 20.74
N LYS A 559 17.42 10.22 21.02
CA LYS A 559 18.22 9.02 21.30
C LYS A 559 18.27 8.74 22.80
N ARG A 560 17.56 7.70 23.22
CA ARG A 560 17.62 7.16 24.58
C ARG A 560 18.99 6.50 24.73
N ASN A 561 19.77 6.92 25.73
CA ASN A 561 21.11 6.42 26.10
C ASN A 561 22.33 7.24 25.64
N LEU A 562 22.16 8.31 24.87
CA LEU A 562 23.24 9.27 24.65
C LEU A 562 23.15 10.41 25.68
N ASP A 563 24.24 10.62 26.41
CA ASP A 563 24.39 11.74 27.35
C ASP A 563 24.83 13.00 26.58
N PRO A 564 24.05 14.09 26.56
CA PRO A 564 24.38 15.30 25.82
C PRO A 564 25.74 15.92 26.19
N ALA A 565 26.15 15.81 27.46
CA ALA A 565 27.38 16.42 27.95
C ALA A 565 28.64 15.69 27.47
N HIS A 566 28.54 14.37 27.28
CA HIS A 566 29.68 13.50 26.98
C HIS A 566 29.63 12.88 25.57
N THR A 567 28.59 13.18 24.79
CA THR A 567 28.49 12.72 23.40
C THR A 567 29.36 13.58 22.49
N ARG A 568 30.19 12.92 21.68
CA ARG A 568 30.98 13.55 20.62
C ARG A 568 30.28 13.35 19.28
N PHE A 569 30.31 14.37 18.43
CA PHE A 569 29.73 14.36 17.09
C PHE A 569 30.84 14.53 16.06
N MET A 570 30.89 13.66 15.07
CA MET A 570 31.88 13.70 14.00
C MET A 570 31.23 13.19 12.71
N GLY A 571 30.96 14.10 11.77
CA GLY A 571 30.25 13.74 10.54
C GLY A 571 28.86 13.17 10.84
N SER A 572 28.50 12.08 10.15
CA SER A 572 27.25 11.34 10.40
C SER A 572 27.26 10.49 11.67
N TYR A 573 28.35 10.50 12.45
CA TYR A 573 28.56 9.66 13.62
C TYR A 573 28.41 10.43 14.95
N ALA A 574 27.84 9.76 15.94
CA ALA A 574 27.82 10.22 17.32
C ALA A 574 28.21 9.08 18.26
N PHE A 575 29.03 9.37 19.26
CA PHE A 575 29.50 8.33 20.19
C PHE A 575 29.77 8.87 21.60
N SER A 576 29.63 7.97 22.57
CA SER A 576 30.01 8.15 23.97
C SER A 576 31.19 7.24 24.30
N ALA A 577 31.46 7.01 25.59
CA ALA A 577 32.50 6.07 26.01
C ALA A 577 32.20 4.61 25.61
N THR A 578 30.93 4.23 25.46
CA THR A 578 30.50 2.84 25.29
C THR A 578 29.53 2.62 24.14
N GLN A 579 28.99 3.68 23.55
CA GLN A 579 27.96 3.58 22.51
C GLN A 579 28.37 4.36 21.27
N MET A 580 28.00 3.82 20.12
CA MET A 580 28.29 4.42 18.83
C MET A 580 27.06 4.36 17.93
N PHE A 581 26.82 5.45 17.22
CA PHE A 581 25.72 5.60 16.29
C PHE A 581 26.24 6.14 14.97
N SER A 582 25.59 5.70 13.88
CA SER A 582 25.77 6.23 12.53
C SER A 582 24.39 6.55 11.97
N ALA A 583 24.20 7.78 11.51
CA ALA A 583 22.92 8.28 10.99
C ALA A 583 21.72 7.91 11.90
N GLY A 584 21.88 8.12 13.20
CA GLY A 584 20.85 7.86 14.22
C GLY A 584 20.57 6.39 14.55
N LYS A 585 21.28 5.42 13.96
CA LYS A 585 21.14 3.98 14.26
C LYS A 585 22.37 3.47 15.02
N ALA A 586 22.15 2.59 15.98
CA ALA A 586 23.24 1.97 16.75
C ALA A 586 24.19 1.20 15.82
N LEU A 587 25.48 1.33 16.10
CA LEU A 587 26.56 0.57 15.46
C LEU A 587 27.19 -0.31 16.53
N GLU A 588 26.84 -1.60 16.50
CA GLU A 588 27.32 -2.59 17.47
C GLU A 588 28.76 -2.98 17.13
N VAL A 589 29.72 -2.27 17.73
CA VAL A 589 31.15 -2.53 17.58
C VAL A 589 31.90 -2.14 18.85
N GLU A 590 32.87 -2.95 19.26
CA GLU A 590 33.78 -2.57 20.34
C GLU A 590 34.75 -1.48 19.86
N PHE A 591 34.90 -0.41 20.64
CA PHE A 591 35.81 0.68 20.35
C PHE A 591 36.37 1.34 21.63
N SER A 592 37.48 2.06 21.47
CA SER A 592 37.99 3.02 22.47
C SER A 592 37.83 4.45 21.95
N PRO A 593 37.32 5.42 22.74
CA PRO A 593 37.08 6.78 22.25
C PRO A 593 38.29 7.47 21.60
N GLU A 594 39.51 7.14 22.02
CA GLU A 594 40.76 7.70 21.48
C GLU A 594 41.13 7.15 20.09
N GLU A 595 40.59 5.99 19.71
CA GLU A 595 40.88 5.36 18.41
C GLU A 595 39.94 5.85 17.29
N VAL A 596 38.85 6.53 17.67
CA VAL A 596 37.78 6.94 16.75
C VAL A 596 38.25 8.10 15.88
N ARG A 597 38.21 7.91 14.57
CA ARG A 597 38.45 8.96 13.57
C ARG A 597 37.36 8.94 12.52
N VAL A 598 36.98 10.12 12.02
CA VAL A 598 36.03 10.28 10.92
C VAL A 598 36.74 11.05 9.81
N PRO A 599 37.48 10.36 8.92
CA PRO A 599 38.23 11.02 7.86
C PRO A 599 37.33 11.61 6.75
N HIS A 600 36.05 11.23 6.71
CA HIS A 600 35.02 11.75 5.82
C HIS A 600 33.65 11.66 6.52
N PRO A 601 32.67 12.55 6.27
CA PRO A 601 31.36 12.51 6.95
C PRO A 601 30.66 11.14 6.96
N ASP A 602 30.86 10.35 5.92
CA ASP A 602 30.30 9.01 5.77
C ASP A 602 31.22 7.88 6.24
N PHE A 603 32.50 8.15 6.54
CA PHE A 603 33.47 7.12 6.92
C PHE A 603 33.92 7.22 8.36
N LEU A 604 33.86 6.09 9.06
CA LEU A 604 34.36 5.92 10.41
C LEU A 604 35.53 4.94 10.39
N GLN A 605 36.64 5.36 10.97
CA GLN A 605 37.84 4.56 11.18
C GLN A 605 38.03 4.29 12.67
N LEU A 606 38.24 3.03 13.02
CA LEU A 606 38.59 2.61 14.38
C LEU A 606 40.03 2.10 14.36
N GLY A 607 40.96 2.94 14.84
CA GLY A 607 42.39 2.66 14.82
C GLY A 607 42.89 2.32 13.41
N THR A 608 43.73 1.28 13.29
CA THR A 608 44.23 0.77 12.00
C THR A 608 43.54 -0.54 11.57
N ARG A 609 42.46 -0.92 12.26
CA ARG A 609 41.85 -2.27 12.17
C ARG A 609 40.54 -2.33 11.40
N LYS A 610 39.73 -1.27 11.44
CA LYS A 610 38.38 -1.26 10.84
C LYS A 610 38.07 0.08 10.20
N LEU A 611 37.40 0.02 9.05
CA LEU A 611 36.81 1.15 8.35
C LEU A 611 35.34 0.83 8.07
N PHE A 612 34.46 1.80 8.27
CA PHE A 612 33.03 1.71 8.02
C PHE A 612 32.60 2.82 7.07
N CYS A 613 31.64 2.52 6.19
CA CYS A 613 30.85 3.51 5.46
C CYS A 613 29.41 3.44 6.00
N GLY A 614 28.99 4.50 6.69
CA GLY A 614 27.83 4.46 7.58
C GLY A 614 27.94 3.31 8.60
N ARG A 615 27.01 2.36 8.54
CA ARG A 615 27.02 1.14 9.39
C ARG A 615 27.69 -0.07 8.75
N ARG A 616 28.15 0.03 7.50
CA ARG A 616 28.66 -1.12 6.73
C ARG A 616 30.17 -1.22 6.88
N PRO A 617 30.72 -2.38 7.26
CA PRO A 617 32.15 -2.58 7.26
C PRO A 617 32.69 -2.54 5.82
N VAL A 618 33.76 -1.79 5.61
CA VAL A 618 34.49 -1.71 4.33
C VAL A 618 35.72 -2.61 4.43
N SER A 619 35.97 -3.41 3.39
CA SER A 619 37.14 -4.29 3.35
C SER A 619 38.44 -3.47 3.27
N ALA A 620 39.15 -3.36 4.39
CA ALA A 620 40.42 -2.65 4.48
C ALA A 620 41.66 -3.49 4.14
N LYS A 621 41.51 -4.69 3.54
CA LYS A 621 42.65 -5.60 3.24
C LYS A 621 43.72 -4.97 2.34
N ARG A 622 43.33 -4.02 1.49
CA ARG A 622 44.18 -3.38 0.48
C ARG A 622 44.35 -1.87 0.70
N ILE A 623 43.82 -1.36 1.81
CA ILE A 623 43.83 0.06 2.16
C ILE A 623 44.77 0.24 3.34
N ASP A 624 45.79 1.09 3.21
CA ASP A 624 46.62 1.46 4.35
C ASP A 624 45.87 2.48 5.24
N LEU A 625 45.09 1.95 6.19
CA LEU A 625 44.30 2.77 7.12
C LEU A 625 45.16 3.74 7.94
N ALA A 626 46.44 3.46 8.17
CA ALA A 626 47.30 4.37 8.94
C ALA A 626 47.61 5.68 8.19
N SER A 627 47.51 5.67 6.86
CA SER A 627 47.78 6.83 6.00
C SER A 627 46.61 7.26 5.13
N LEU A 628 45.43 6.67 5.34
CA LEU A 628 44.21 7.00 4.63
C LEU A 628 43.80 8.45 4.92
N GLU A 629 43.64 9.24 3.87
CA GLU A 629 43.10 10.59 3.92
C GLU A 629 42.11 10.83 2.76
N PHE A 630 41.04 11.57 3.05
CA PHE A 630 40.13 12.03 2.00
C PHE A 630 40.64 13.35 1.44
N LEU A 631 40.76 13.41 0.12
CA LEU A 631 41.23 14.57 -0.63
C LEU A 631 40.06 15.49 -1.02
N ALA A 632 38.87 14.90 -1.23
CA ALA A 632 37.62 15.56 -1.57
C ALA A 632 36.44 14.64 -1.19
N ASP A 633 35.20 15.12 -1.34
CA ASP A 633 33.98 14.36 -1.02
C ASP A 633 33.91 12.98 -1.70
N ARG A 634 34.52 12.85 -2.88
CA ARG A 634 34.46 11.63 -3.69
C ARG A 634 35.81 10.94 -3.88
N TYR A 635 36.88 11.44 -3.26
CA TYR A 635 38.24 10.93 -3.50
C TYR A 635 39.05 10.81 -2.21
N ALA A 636 39.77 9.71 -2.09
CA ALA A 636 40.70 9.45 -0.99
C ALA A 636 42.01 8.89 -1.52
N ARG A 637 43.06 8.94 -0.70
CA ARG A 637 44.32 8.25 -0.96
C ARG A 637 44.90 7.63 0.30
N ASP A 638 45.78 6.68 0.11
CA ASP A 638 46.74 6.25 1.12
C ASP A 638 48.17 6.40 0.56
N LYS A 639 49.18 5.96 1.32
CA LYS A 639 50.60 6.02 0.89
C LYS A 639 50.89 5.30 -0.42
N GLN A 640 50.04 4.38 -0.87
CA GLN A 640 50.28 3.53 -2.03
C GLN A 640 49.32 3.83 -3.20
N ARG A 641 48.09 4.27 -2.93
CA ARG A 641 46.97 4.21 -3.89
C ARG A 641 46.00 5.39 -3.78
N PHE A 642 45.25 5.62 -4.86
CA PHE A 642 44.10 6.52 -4.90
C PHE A 642 42.79 5.73 -4.95
N TYR A 643 41.73 6.31 -4.40
CA TYR A 643 40.41 5.71 -4.31
C TYR A 643 39.31 6.70 -4.71
N HIS A 644 38.27 6.19 -5.37
CA HIS A 644 37.03 6.91 -5.62
C HIS A 644 35.92 6.35 -4.73
N TYR A 645 35.19 7.24 -4.05
CA TYR A 645 34.00 6.94 -3.28
C TYR A 645 32.76 7.04 -4.18
N ASP A 646 31.98 5.97 -4.26
CA ASP A 646 30.75 5.89 -5.05
C ASP A 646 29.55 6.67 -4.47
N GLY A 647 29.70 7.28 -3.28
CA GLY A 647 28.62 8.01 -2.61
C GLY A 647 27.64 7.12 -1.86
N TYR A 648 27.91 5.81 -1.78
CA TYR A 648 27.00 4.85 -1.18
C TYR A 648 27.69 3.94 -0.19
N ALA A 649 28.73 3.20 -0.61
CA ALA A 649 29.34 2.19 0.25
C ALA A 649 30.78 1.81 -0.08
N THR A 650 31.31 2.15 -1.26
CA THR A 650 32.58 1.56 -1.72
C THR A 650 33.65 2.59 -2.02
N LEU A 651 34.88 2.25 -1.60
CA LEU A 651 36.11 2.89 -2.04
C LEU A 651 36.75 1.97 -3.09
N SER A 652 36.73 2.40 -4.34
CA SER A 652 37.31 1.67 -5.46
C SER A 652 38.66 2.25 -5.83
N GLU A 653 39.68 1.41 -5.98
CA GLU A 653 41.03 1.82 -6.40
C GLU A 653 41.00 2.43 -7.82
N ILE A 654 41.65 3.58 -7.99
CA ILE A 654 41.81 4.29 -9.26
C ILE A 654 43.29 4.62 -9.50
N SER A 655 43.68 4.82 -10.77
CA SER A 655 45.03 5.27 -11.08
C SER A 655 45.23 6.77 -10.80
N ALA A 656 46.47 7.19 -10.57
CA ALA A 656 46.79 8.61 -10.40
C ALA A 656 46.41 9.45 -11.64
N GLU A 657 46.52 8.88 -12.84
CA GLU A 657 46.10 9.51 -14.10
C GLU A 657 44.58 9.74 -14.14
N GLN A 658 43.79 8.75 -13.68
CA GLN A 658 42.33 8.86 -13.60
C GLN A 658 41.89 9.93 -12.60
N TYR A 659 42.57 10.03 -11.45
CA TYR A 659 42.32 11.09 -10.47
C TYR A 659 42.61 12.47 -11.06
N CYS A 660 43.78 12.67 -11.68
CA CYS A 660 44.14 13.93 -12.31
C CYS A 660 43.10 14.33 -13.38
N GLN A 661 42.72 13.42 -14.27
CA GLN A 661 41.71 13.69 -15.32
C GLN A 661 40.35 14.11 -14.74
N ALA A 662 39.90 13.50 -13.65
CA ALA A 662 38.63 13.85 -13.00
C ALA A 662 38.69 15.26 -12.39
N THR A 663 39.75 15.57 -11.64
CA THR A 663 39.90 16.88 -11.00
C THR A 663 40.06 18.04 -11.99
N THR A 664 40.69 17.82 -13.16
CA THR A 664 40.77 18.84 -14.22
C THR A 664 39.41 19.08 -14.89
N LYS A 665 38.52 18.08 -14.87
CA LYS A 665 37.17 18.17 -15.45
C LYS A 665 36.22 18.93 -14.53
N ASP A 666 36.31 18.70 -13.22
CA ASP A 666 35.55 19.44 -12.20
C ASP A 666 35.98 20.91 -12.12
N LEU A 667 37.26 21.23 -12.36
CA LEU A 667 37.74 22.62 -12.46
C LEU A 667 37.28 23.35 -13.74
N ALA A 668 36.81 22.62 -14.75
CA ALA A 668 36.34 23.16 -16.02
C ALA A 668 34.79 23.20 -16.13
N GLY A 669 34.05 22.76 -15.10
CA GLY A 669 32.59 22.67 -15.08
C GLY A 669 31.94 23.39 -13.89
N ASP A 670 31.17 24.43 -14.23
CA ASP A 670 30.10 25.12 -13.49
C ASP A 670 30.36 25.83 -12.13
N PRO A 671 30.21 27.18 -12.09
CA PRO A 671 30.16 27.98 -10.86
C PRO A 671 28.78 28.01 -10.16
N GLU A 672 27.98 26.92 -10.20
CA GLU A 672 26.62 26.91 -9.62
C GLU A 672 26.43 26.07 -8.33
N HIS A 673 27.48 25.47 -7.76
CA HIS A 673 27.34 24.61 -6.58
C HIS A 673 28.02 25.10 -5.28
N LEU A 674 28.09 26.41 -5.07
CA LEU A 674 28.43 27.01 -3.76
C LEU A 674 27.18 27.55 -3.05
N ALA A 675 26.26 26.64 -2.70
CA ALA A 675 25.26 26.85 -1.63
C ALA A 675 24.58 25.50 -1.31
N VAL A 676 25.10 24.79 -0.30
CA VAL A 676 24.36 23.79 0.48
C VAL A 676 24.61 24.08 1.95
#